data_AF-A0A239KPF7-F1
#
_entry.id   AF-A0A239KPF7-F1
#
_cell.length_a   1.000
_cell.length_b   1.000
_cell.length_c   1.000
_cell.angle_alpha   90.00
_cell.angle_beta   90.00
_cell.angle_gamma   90.00
#
_symmetry.space_group_name_H-M   'P 1'
#
loop_
_entity.id
_entity.type
_entity.pdbx_description
1 polymer ?
#
loop_
_entity_poly.entity_id
_entity_poly.type
_entity_poly.pdbx_seq_one_letter_code
_entity_poly.pdbx_strand_id
1 'polypeptide(L)'
;MRKRLAVLGLFCLLQFAHAQSGELLVEHGKYNVYLLLHQIGTEEYGVTEHGPTGLTLTARTIANDRGRASDSTTVLETGPQFAPIRLRQGTALAEVAGASVNFVDGPTTQHAAKPLVAFVGLGSAPPAAVQMMLMRYWLAHHMPRTLTMVRPGQGALPLEIRLVGHDAFQVKGRMVRLARYTISNLIFGREVVWMNDSGRLAALMTFSGLPREEMLDEYATVAGELVHSGVQQQMLDLAELDHEVPPEMQGAYAIVGARLIDGTGAAPVEHATVVVRDGKIVSAGHVPVPAGMRVVHAEGKTLLPGLWDSHVHYSGVEQGPAWLAAGITTVRDCGGEFEFLTMLRRRLETQHALGPRMLLAGLIDSGGPLAFGSVDVRTGGDAVRAVDTYADARFDQIKVYDRLPEDLLRIVTAEAHRRGLIVTGHVPSAIDAYKGVEDGMDQINHLEFVVHAMSLDGRPLDLNSALSKGLIAEFREHGTVVDPTESWTELSERPKGMDAAAFEPGLLSAPYPLARRYGGMGEAVDEAAYRRSLEVDRGVIHALYEAGIPIIAGSDTGLPGYGLDRELELYVQAGMAPMAAIQTATLTAARAARREVDSGSIEAGKRADLVLIDGDPLSDIRNLRRVVSVVKEGRLYNSRKLARSVGFTR
;
A
#
# COMPACT_ATOMS: atom_id res chain seq x y z
N MET A 1 -12.12 -43.85 -12.28
CA MET A 1 -12.12 -42.40 -12.56
C MET A 1 -13.49 -41.76 -12.88
N ARG A 2 -14.65 -42.44 -12.70
CA ARG A 2 -15.99 -41.86 -12.97
C ARG A 2 -16.92 -41.71 -11.74
N LYS A 3 -16.45 -42.00 -10.53
CA LYS A 3 -17.26 -41.91 -9.29
C LYS A 3 -16.85 -40.80 -8.31
N ARG A 4 -15.81 -40.02 -8.60
CA ARG A 4 -15.39 -38.87 -7.77
C ARG A 4 -15.87 -37.50 -8.26
N LEU A 5 -16.41 -37.39 -9.49
CA LEU A 5 -17.03 -36.14 -9.98
C LEU A 5 -18.47 -35.93 -9.48
N ALA A 6 -19.18 -36.99 -9.07
CA ALA A 6 -20.57 -36.88 -8.65
C ALA A 6 -20.75 -36.28 -7.24
N VAL A 7 -19.71 -36.34 -6.39
CA VAL A 7 -19.79 -35.85 -4.99
C VAL A 7 -19.48 -34.35 -4.90
N LEU A 8 -18.70 -33.79 -5.83
CA LEU A 8 -18.50 -32.33 -5.92
C LEU A 8 -19.73 -31.61 -6.49
N GLY A 9 -20.43 -32.22 -7.45
CA GLY A 9 -21.64 -31.64 -8.06
C GLY A 9 -22.84 -31.61 -7.10
N LEU A 10 -22.94 -32.55 -6.16
CA LEU A 10 -24.06 -32.64 -5.22
C LEU A 10 -23.95 -31.61 -4.07
N PHE A 11 -22.75 -31.19 -3.70
CA PHE A 11 -22.52 -30.15 -2.68
C PHE A 11 -22.82 -28.74 -3.22
N CYS A 12 -22.52 -28.45 -4.48
CA CYS A 12 -22.97 -27.20 -5.13
C CYS A 12 -24.50 -27.13 -5.21
N LEU A 13 -25.18 -28.25 -5.52
CA LEU A 13 -26.65 -28.31 -5.63
C LEU A 13 -27.39 -28.02 -4.31
N LEU A 14 -26.77 -28.26 -3.15
CA LEU A 14 -27.37 -27.94 -1.84
C LEU A 14 -27.25 -26.44 -1.49
N GLN A 15 -26.21 -25.74 -1.98
CA GLN A 15 -26.13 -24.27 -1.92
C GLN A 15 -27.16 -23.62 -2.85
N PHE A 16 -27.50 -24.26 -3.98
CA PHE A 16 -28.57 -23.80 -4.88
C PHE A 16 -29.97 -23.90 -4.24
N ALA A 17 -30.20 -24.83 -3.31
CA ALA A 17 -31.53 -25.04 -2.72
C ALA A 17 -31.98 -23.90 -1.79
N HIS A 18 -31.07 -23.31 -1.02
CA HIS A 18 -31.40 -22.16 -0.15
C HIS A 18 -31.49 -20.83 -0.91
N ALA A 19 -30.82 -20.70 -2.06
CA ALA A 19 -31.00 -19.56 -2.96
C ALA A 19 -32.30 -19.66 -3.79
N GLN A 20 -32.88 -20.86 -3.91
CA GLN A 20 -34.16 -21.09 -4.60
C GLN A 20 -35.38 -21.19 -3.68
N SER A 21 -35.21 -21.43 -2.37
CA SER A 21 -36.29 -21.27 -1.40
C SER A 21 -36.50 -19.78 -1.14
N GLY A 22 -37.50 -19.19 -1.79
CA GLY A 22 -37.88 -17.78 -1.67
C GLY A 22 -38.37 -17.33 -0.29
N GLU A 23 -37.63 -17.61 0.79
CA GLU A 23 -37.68 -16.74 1.98
C GLU A 23 -36.89 -15.48 1.64
N LEU A 24 -37.61 -14.38 1.45
CA LEU A 24 -37.02 -13.05 1.45
C LEU A 24 -36.22 -12.91 2.76
N LEU A 25 -34.90 -12.81 2.64
CA LEU A 25 -33.96 -12.73 3.76
C LEU A 25 -34.10 -11.37 4.45
N VAL A 26 -35.13 -11.22 5.27
CA VAL A 26 -35.24 -10.12 6.22
C VAL A 26 -34.25 -10.39 7.35
N GLU A 27 -33.25 -9.53 7.49
CA GLU A 27 -32.19 -9.72 8.46
C GLU A 27 -31.59 -8.39 8.92
N HIS A 28 -30.94 -8.44 10.08
CA HIS A 28 -30.14 -7.34 10.61
C HIS A 28 -28.79 -7.88 11.07
N GLY A 29 -27.78 -7.02 11.07
CA GLY A 29 -26.46 -7.38 11.56
C GLY A 29 -25.61 -6.16 11.87
N LYS A 30 -24.49 -6.44 12.53
CA LYS A 30 -23.49 -5.45 12.91
C LYS A 30 -22.11 -6.00 12.61
N TYR A 31 -21.37 -5.33 11.73
CA TYR A 31 -19.96 -5.58 11.51
C TYR A 31 -19.14 -4.68 12.44
N ASN A 32 -18.13 -5.26 13.08
CA ASN A 32 -17.05 -4.51 13.69
C ASN A 32 -16.03 -4.18 12.58
N VAL A 33 -15.63 -2.91 12.49
CA VAL A 33 -14.71 -2.39 11.47
C VAL A 33 -13.35 -2.16 12.13
N TYR A 34 -12.32 -2.77 11.56
CA TYR A 34 -10.94 -2.71 12.03
C TYR A 34 -10.04 -2.11 10.95
N LEU A 35 -8.97 -1.47 11.39
CA LEU A 35 -7.84 -1.04 10.58
C LEU A 35 -6.58 -1.53 11.28
N LEU A 36 -5.78 -2.38 10.62
CA LEU A 36 -4.61 -3.02 11.26
C LEU A 36 -4.96 -3.71 12.60
N LEU A 37 -6.09 -4.41 12.62
CA LEU A 37 -6.62 -5.10 13.82
C LEU A 37 -7.00 -4.18 14.98
N HIS A 38 -6.92 -2.86 14.81
CA HIS A 38 -7.45 -1.88 15.75
C HIS A 38 -8.91 -1.58 15.40
N GLN A 39 -9.83 -1.74 16.35
CA GLN A 39 -11.24 -1.48 16.09
C GLN A 39 -11.49 0.03 15.97
N ILE A 40 -11.82 0.48 14.77
CA ILE A 40 -12.08 1.90 14.48
C ILE A 40 -13.58 2.22 14.43
N GLY A 41 -14.46 1.23 14.36
CA GLY A 41 -15.88 1.51 14.19
C GLY A 41 -16.78 0.30 14.01
N THR A 42 -17.98 0.57 13.49
CA THR A 42 -19.02 -0.43 13.24
C THR A 42 -19.85 -0.07 12.02
N GLU A 43 -20.33 -1.09 11.31
CA GLU A 43 -21.39 -0.97 10.29
C GLU A 43 -22.63 -1.74 10.76
N GLU A 44 -23.74 -1.05 10.98
CA GLU A 44 -25.03 -1.66 11.29
C GLU A 44 -25.90 -1.69 10.04
N TYR A 45 -26.52 -2.83 9.75
CA TYR A 45 -27.35 -2.99 8.55
C TYR A 45 -28.68 -3.68 8.82
N GLY A 46 -29.65 -3.40 7.96
CA GLY A 46 -30.92 -4.09 7.86
C GLY A 46 -31.32 -4.34 6.42
N VAL A 47 -31.80 -5.54 6.12
CA VAL A 47 -32.39 -5.93 4.84
C VAL A 47 -33.88 -6.15 5.07
N THR A 48 -34.72 -5.42 4.36
CA THR A 48 -36.18 -5.51 4.45
C THR A 48 -36.79 -5.73 3.08
N GLU A 49 -38.01 -6.25 3.03
CA GLU A 49 -38.75 -6.41 1.77
C GLU A 49 -39.11 -5.07 1.13
N HIS A 50 -39.04 -5.02 -0.20
CA HIS A 50 -39.47 -3.90 -1.03
C HIS A 50 -40.36 -4.44 -2.16
N GLY A 51 -41.67 -4.29 -2.01
CA GLY A 51 -42.64 -4.86 -2.96
C GLY A 51 -42.62 -6.40 -2.95
N PRO A 52 -43.19 -7.07 -3.97
CA PRO A 52 -43.41 -8.53 -3.93
C PRO A 52 -42.13 -9.39 -4.02
N THR A 53 -41.05 -8.84 -4.58
CA THR A 53 -39.83 -9.61 -4.91
C THR A 53 -38.53 -8.81 -4.72
N GLY A 54 -38.62 -7.55 -4.26
CA GLY A 54 -37.47 -6.69 -4.07
C GLY A 54 -37.03 -6.64 -2.61
N LEU A 55 -35.82 -6.12 -2.39
CA LEU A 55 -35.24 -5.89 -1.07
C LEU A 55 -34.70 -4.46 -0.98
N THR A 56 -34.71 -3.90 0.23
CA THR A 56 -33.98 -2.69 0.57
C THR A 56 -32.97 -3.03 1.65
N LEU A 57 -31.69 -2.89 1.33
CA LEU A 57 -30.60 -2.88 2.30
C LEU A 57 -30.37 -1.43 2.74
N THR A 58 -30.35 -1.19 4.05
CA THR A 58 -29.84 0.05 4.65
C THR A 58 -28.64 -0.32 5.52
N ALA A 59 -27.51 0.35 5.33
CA ALA A 59 -26.29 0.17 6.11
C ALA A 59 -25.79 1.53 6.59
N ARG A 60 -25.53 1.67 7.89
CA ARG A 60 -24.93 2.85 8.50
C ARG A 60 -23.56 2.50 9.08
N THR A 61 -22.52 3.16 8.59
CA THR A 61 -21.15 2.98 9.04
C THR A 61 -20.73 4.18 9.88
N ILE A 62 -20.31 3.91 11.11
CA ILE A 62 -19.70 4.89 12.01
C ILE A 62 -18.28 4.43 12.28
N ALA A 63 -17.28 5.25 11.98
CA ALA A 63 -15.88 4.93 12.25
C ALA A 63 -15.08 6.17 12.62
N ASN A 64 -14.00 5.96 13.38
CA ASN A 64 -13.02 6.97 13.74
C ASN A 64 -11.62 6.42 13.45
N ASP A 65 -11.01 6.91 12.38
CA ASP A 65 -9.61 6.63 12.05
C ASP A 65 -8.74 7.79 12.54
N ARG A 66 -8.04 7.60 13.66
CA ARG A 66 -7.10 8.58 14.23
C ARG A 66 -7.65 10.00 14.37
N GLY A 67 -8.89 10.13 14.84
CA GLY A 67 -9.60 11.41 15.00
C GLY A 67 -10.44 11.83 13.80
N ARG A 68 -10.29 11.16 12.65
CA ARG A 68 -11.14 11.38 11.46
C ARG A 68 -12.42 10.57 11.61
N ALA A 69 -13.41 11.18 12.26
CA ALA A 69 -14.74 10.61 12.41
C ALA A 69 -15.49 10.60 11.07
N SER A 70 -16.20 9.51 10.81
CA SER A 70 -17.09 9.33 9.67
C SER A 70 -18.40 8.72 10.12
N ASP A 71 -19.49 9.22 9.55
CA ASP A 71 -20.85 8.70 9.71
C ASP A 71 -21.51 8.74 8.33
N SER A 72 -21.79 7.58 7.78
CA SER A 72 -22.33 7.46 6.43
C SER A 72 -23.45 6.44 6.39
N THR A 73 -24.46 6.71 5.56
CA THR A 73 -25.55 5.77 5.29
C THR A 73 -25.57 5.41 3.81
N THR A 74 -25.66 4.11 3.56
CA THR A 74 -25.79 3.52 2.22
C THR A 74 -27.12 2.79 2.13
N VAL A 75 -27.86 3.03 1.04
CA VAL A 75 -29.13 2.35 0.77
C VAL A 75 -29.06 1.70 -0.60
N LEU A 76 -29.30 0.39 -0.67
CA LEU A 76 -29.37 -0.38 -1.90
C LEU A 76 -30.78 -0.98 -2.05
N GLU A 77 -31.48 -0.58 -3.09
CA GLU A 77 -32.74 -1.18 -3.53
C GLU A 77 -32.45 -2.22 -4.62
N THR A 78 -33.00 -3.42 -4.47
CA THR A 78 -32.85 -4.50 -5.44
C THR A 78 -34.20 -5.05 -5.90
N GLY A 79 -34.25 -5.54 -7.14
CA GLY A 79 -35.34 -6.36 -7.65
C GLY A 79 -35.10 -7.86 -7.41
N PRO A 80 -35.80 -8.73 -8.17
CA PRO A 80 -35.61 -10.18 -8.11
C PRO A 80 -34.14 -10.60 -8.25
N GLN A 81 -33.77 -11.68 -7.57
CA GLN A 81 -32.40 -12.23 -7.63
C GLN A 81 -31.33 -11.18 -7.29
N PHE A 82 -31.66 -10.26 -6.37
CA PHE A 82 -30.77 -9.21 -5.87
C PHE A 82 -30.30 -8.21 -6.94
N ALA A 83 -30.98 -8.12 -8.09
CA ALA A 83 -30.58 -7.21 -9.17
C ALA A 83 -30.67 -5.74 -8.72
N PRO A 84 -29.59 -4.94 -8.81
CA PRO A 84 -29.61 -3.58 -8.29
C PRO A 84 -30.57 -2.69 -9.11
N ILE A 85 -31.38 -1.91 -8.40
CA ILE A 85 -32.26 -0.88 -8.96
C ILE A 85 -31.68 0.50 -8.66
N ARG A 86 -31.30 0.72 -7.40
CA ARG A 86 -30.80 2.01 -6.94
C ARG A 86 -29.81 1.82 -5.80
N LEU A 87 -28.66 2.49 -5.87
CA LEU A 87 -27.66 2.56 -4.81
C LEU A 87 -27.43 4.02 -4.44
N ARG A 88 -27.66 4.41 -3.20
CA ARG A 88 -27.38 5.75 -2.67
C ARG A 88 -26.34 5.65 -1.56
N GLN A 89 -25.30 6.47 -1.61
CA GLN A 89 -24.28 6.59 -0.57
C GLN A 89 -24.04 8.08 -0.29
N GLY A 90 -24.52 8.56 0.86
CA GLY A 90 -24.56 10.00 1.13
C GLY A 90 -25.35 10.75 0.05
N THR A 91 -24.71 11.72 -0.61
CA THR A 91 -25.28 12.50 -1.72
C THR A 91 -25.14 11.83 -3.09
N ALA A 92 -24.28 10.81 -3.21
CA ALA A 92 -24.07 10.11 -4.46
C ALA A 92 -25.16 9.06 -4.71
N LEU A 93 -25.59 8.93 -5.96
CA LEU A 93 -26.66 8.05 -6.41
C LEU A 93 -26.26 7.33 -7.70
N ALA A 94 -26.50 6.02 -7.75
CA ALA A 94 -26.53 5.23 -8.97
C ALA A 94 -27.95 4.69 -9.17
N GLU A 95 -28.59 5.00 -10.29
CA GLU A 95 -29.95 4.56 -10.61
C GLU A 95 -29.98 3.80 -11.93
N VAL A 96 -30.52 2.59 -11.91
CA VAL A 96 -30.65 1.73 -13.08
C VAL A 96 -31.90 2.08 -13.86
N ALA A 97 -31.72 2.47 -15.12
CA ALA A 97 -32.78 2.81 -16.07
C ALA A 97 -32.72 1.88 -17.28
N GLY A 98 -33.25 0.67 -17.14
CA GLY A 98 -33.22 -0.34 -18.20
C GLY A 98 -31.78 -0.79 -18.53
N ALA A 99 -31.28 -0.41 -19.71
CA ALA A 99 -29.94 -0.77 -20.19
C ALA A 99 -28.87 0.28 -19.87
N SER A 100 -29.17 1.26 -19.01
CA SER A 100 -28.20 2.26 -18.54
C SER A 100 -28.23 2.43 -17.03
N VAL A 101 -27.15 3.02 -16.49
CA VAL A 101 -27.05 3.50 -15.11
C VAL A 101 -26.77 4.99 -15.14
N ASN A 102 -27.54 5.76 -14.38
CA ASN A 102 -27.35 7.18 -14.16
C ASN A 102 -26.63 7.37 -12.82
N PHE A 103 -25.48 8.04 -12.84
CA PHE A 103 -24.73 8.43 -11.67
C PHE A 103 -24.93 9.92 -11.40
N VAL A 104 -25.33 10.27 -10.19
CA VAL A 104 -25.49 11.66 -9.74
C VAL A 104 -24.61 11.85 -8.50
N ASP A 105 -23.73 12.85 -8.52
CA ASP A 105 -22.92 13.24 -7.38
C ASP A 105 -22.77 14.76 -7.37
N GLY A 106 -23.47 15.42 -6.44
CA GLY A 106 -23.59 16.88 -6.43
C GLY A 106 -24.13 17.43 -7.77
N PRO A 107 -23.46 18.40 -8.41
CA PRO A 107 -23.88 18.95 -9.70
C PRO A 107 -23.52 18.05 -10.90
N THR A 108 -22.76 16.97 -10.69
CA THR A 108 -22.26 16.13 -11.78
C THR A 108 -23.22 14.97 -12.04
N THR A 109 -23.60 14.78 -13.30
CA THR A 109 -24.35 13.60 -13.77
C THR A 109 -23.52 12.87 -14.83
N GLN A 110 -23.41 11.54 -14.70
CA GLN A 110 -22.74 10.67 -15.67
C GLN A 110 -23.65 9.50 -16.05
N HIS A 111 -23.51 8.99 -17.27
CA HIS A 111 -24.28 7.86 -17.76
C HIS A 111 -23.35 6.73 -18.20
N ALA A 112 -23.71 5.49 -17.86
CA ALA A 112 -22.98 4.31 -18.30
C ALA A 112 -23.95 3.26 -18.87
N ALA A 113 -23.50 2.52 -19.88
CA ALA A 113 -24.24 1.35 -20.35
C ALA A 113 -24.21 0.24 -19.30
N LYS A 114 -25.34 -0.46 -19.12
CA LYS A 114 -25.48 -1.60 -18.22
C LYS A 114 -25.69 -2.88 -19.02
N PRO A 115 -24.75 -3.84 -18.96
CA PRO A 115 -25.00 -5.20 -19.44
C PRO A 115 -26.17 -5.86 -18.71
N LEU A 116 -26.65 -6.97 -19.26
CA LEU A 116 -27.76 -7.73 -18.66
C LEU A 116 -27.42 -8.17 -17.23
N VAL A 117 -26.27 -8.82 -17.06
CA VAL A 117 -25.73 -9.23 -15.76
C VAL A 117 -24.65 -8.25 -15.34
N ALA A 118 -24.98 -7.35 -14.42
CA ALA A 118 -24.06 -6.37 -13.89
C ALA A 118 -24.50 -5.89 -12.50
N PHE A 119 -23.54 -5.55 -11.66
CA PHE A 119 -23.78 -4.88 -10.38
C PHE A 119 -23.43 -3.39 -10.46
N VAL A 120 -23.88 -2.58 -9.52
CA VAL A 120 -23.59 -1.13 -9.49
C VAL A 120 -22.69 -0.79 -8.30
N GLY A 121 -21.83 0.21 -8.48
CA GLY A 121 -20.92 0.68 -7.44
C GLY A 121 -20.82 2.20 -7.35
N LEU A 122 -20.61 2.69 -6.14
CA LEU A 122 -20.23 4.06 -5.83
C LEU A 122 -18.93 4.06 -5.02
N GLY A 123 -18.21 5.19 -5.06
CA GLY A 123 -16.99 5.37 -4.27
C GLY A 123 -15.81 4.47 -4.68
N SER A 124 -14.82 4.40 -3.79
CA SER A 124 -13.60 3.57 -3.95
C SER A 124 -13.70 2.21 -3.26
N ALA A 125 -14.54 2.07 -2.22
CA ALA A 125 -14.79 0.81 -1.51
C ALA A 125 -16.26 0.74 -1.02
N PRO A 126 -16.99 -0.34 -1.34
CA PRO A 126 -18.35 -0.55 -0.84
C PRO A 126 -18.37 -1.07 0.61
N PRO A 127 -19.38 -0.69 1.44
CA PRO A 127 -19.59 -1.26 2.78
C PRO A 127 -19.80 -2.78 2.76
N ALA A 128 -19.50 -3.46 3.88
CA ALA A 128 -19.60 -4.92 4.01
C ALA A 128 -20.99 -5.45 3.63
N ALA A 129 -22.07 -4.80 4.06
CA ALA A 129 -23.41 -5.26 3.74
C ALA A 129 -23.75 -5.11 2.24
N VAL A 130 -23.21 -4.10 1.56
CA VAL A 130 -23.36 -3.96 0.10
C VAL A 130 -22.59 -5.08 -0.61
N GLN A 131 -21.41 -5.43 -0.13
CA GLN A 131 -20.64 -6.56 -0.64
C GLN A 131 -21.34 -7.91 -0.41
N MET A 132 -22.03 -8.09 0.72
CA MET A 132 -22.90 -9.25 0.96
C MET A 132 -23.97 -9.36 -0.14
N MET A 133 -24.62 -8.25 -0.52
CA MET A 133 -25.61 -8.24 -1.60
C MET A 133 -24.99 -8.48 -2.98
N LEU A 134 -23.76 -8.00 -3.23
CA LEU A 134 -22.99 -8.32 -4.43
C LEU A 134 -22.73 -9.83 -4.53
N MET A 135 -22.31 -10.47 -3.44
CA MET A 135 -22.07 -11.92 -3.41
C MET A 135 -23.34 -12.71 -3.64
N ARG A 136 -24.47 -12.31 -3.02
CA ARG A 136 -25.79 -12.91 -3.26
C ARG A 136 -26.23 -12.78 -4.71
N TYR A 137 -26.03 -11.61 -5.31
CA TYR A 137 -26.28 -11.39 -6.73
C TYR A 137 -25.41 -12.33 -7.58
N TRP A 138 -24.10 -12.39 -7.35
CA TRP A 138 -23.21 -13.28 -8.12
C TRP A 138 -23.61 -14.76 -8.02
N LEU A 139 -23.98 -15.24 -6.81
CA LEU A 139 -24.48 -16.60 -6.60
C LEU A 139 -25.81 -16.86 -7.32
N ALA A 140 -26.77 -15.93 -7.23
CA ALA A 140 -28.09 -16.06 -7.86
C ALA A 140 -28.03 -16.03 -9.40
N HIS A 141 -26.99 -15.41 -9.96
CA HIS A 141 -26.77 -15.30 -11.40
C HIS A 141 -25.81 -16.37 -11.95
N HIS A 142 -25.75 -17.52 -11.29
CA HIS A 142 -24.99 -18.71 -11.70
C HIS A 142 -23.47 -18.51 -11.73
N MET A 143 -22.94 -17.68 -10.83
CA MET A 143 -21.50 -17.53 -10.60
C MET A 143 -20.71 -17.26 -11.89
N PRO A 144 -21.02 -16.19 -12.63
CA PRO A 144 -20.31 -15.89 -13.87
C PRO A 144 -18.82 -15.69 -13.58
N ARG A 145 -17.96 -16.14 -14.51
CA ARG A 145 -16.50 -16.03 -14.37
C ARG A 145 -16.05 -14.59 -14.12
N THR A 146 -16.68 -13.66 -14.84
CA THR A 146 -16.49 -12.22 -14.66
C THR A 146 -17.83 -11.55 -14.43
N LEU A 147 -17.85 -10.53 -13.58
CA LEU A 147 -19.04 -9.73 -13.31
C LEU A 147 -18.74 -8.25 -13.54
N THR A 148 -19.43 -7.63 -14.50
CA THR A 148 -19.30 -6.18 -14.70
C THR A 148 -19.83 -5.44 -13.48
N MET A 149 -18.98 -4.58 -12.90
CA MET A 149 -19.41 -3.58 -11.92
C MET A 149 -19.46 -2.21 -12.61
N VAL A 150 -20.67 -1.69 -12.79
CA VAL A 150 -20.89 -0.39 -13.41
C VAL A 150 -20.63 0.69 -12.37
N ARG A 151 -19.71 1.62 -12.68
CA ARG A 151 -19.23 2.68 -11.78
C ARG A 151 -19.16 4.01 -12.55
N PRO A 152 -19.11 5.16 -11.86
CA PRO A 152 -18.83 6.44 -12.53
C PRO A 152 -17.40 6.44 -13.10
N GLY A 153 -17.24 6.92 -14.33
CA GLY A 153 -15.98 6.87 -15.09
C GLY A 153 -15.83 5.63 -15.99
N GLN A 154 -14.76 5.60 -16.79
CA GLN A 154 -14.43 4.47 -17.68
C GLN A 154 -13.24 3.66 -17.15
N GLY A 155 -13.06 2.44 -17.66
CA GLY A 155 -11.81 1.68 -17.50
C GLY A 155 -11.72 0.73 -16.30
N ALA A 156 -12.82 0.48 -15.57
CA ALA A 156 -12.84 -0.56 -14.54
C ALA A 156 -12.84 -1.96 -15.19
N LEU A 157 -11.88 -2.80 -14.81
CA LEU A 157 -11.90 -4.22 -15.17
C LEU A 157 -13.13 -4.90 -14.52
N PRO A 158 -13.75 -5.89 -15.18
CA PRO A 158 -14.78 -6.72 -14.55
C PRO A 158 -14.27 -7.36 -13.25
N LEU A 159 -15.17 -7.59 -12.30
CA LEU A 159 -14.85 -8.34 -11.09
C LEU A 159 -14.57 -9.80 -11.44
N GLU A 160 -13.60 -10.39 -10.76
CA GLU A 160 -13.38 -11.83 -10.80
C GLU A 160 -13.58 -12.39 -9.38
N ILE A 161 -14.61 -13.21 -9.22
CA ILE A 161 -14.98 -13.81 -7.94
C ILE A 161 -14.67 -15.31 -8.01
N ARG A 162 -13.87 -15.81 -7.07
CA ARG A 162 -13.45 -17.22 -7.02
C ARG A 162 -13.75 -17.81 -5.65
N LEU A 163 -14.39 -18.98 -5.61
CA LEU A 163 -14.39 -19.84 -4.42
C LEU A 163 -12.99 -20.44 -4.30
N VAL A 164 -12.27 -20.10 -3.23
CA VAL A 164 -10.87 -20.51 -3.02
C VAL A 164 -10.70 -21.54 -1.90
N GLY A 165 -11.68 -21.68 -1.02
CA GLY A 165 -11.60 -22.66 0.06
C GLY A 165 -12.84 -22.73 0.93
N HIS A 166 -12.76 -23.58 1.95
CA HIS A 166 -13.68 -23.57 3.08
C HIS A 166 -12.86 -23.66 4.35
N ASP A 167 -13.21 -22.83 5.32
CA ASP A 167 -12.58 -22.81 6.63
C ASP A 167 -13.63 -23.20 7.69
N ALA A 168 -13.18 -23.71 8.83
CA ALA A 168 -14.04 -24.14 9.92
C ALA A 168 -13.53 -23.54 11.23
N PHE A 169 -14.42 -22.88 11.97
CA PHE A 169 -14.09 -22.11 13.16
C PHE A 169 -14.98 -22.52 14.34
N GLN A 170 -14.42 -22.48 15.54
CA GLN A 170 -15.18 -22.71 16.78
C GLN A 170 -15.80 -21.40 17.28
N VAL A 171 -17.02 -21.10 16.84
CA VAL A 171 -17.75 -19.88 17.20
C VAL A 171 -18.74 -20.18 18.32
N LYS A 172 -18.54 -19.56 19.49
CA LYS A 172 -19.42 -19.72 20.67
C LYS A 172 -19.72 -21.19 21.01
N GLY A 173 -18.71 -22.05 20.92
CA GLY A 173 -18.81 -23.49 21.22
C GLY A 173 -19.46 -24.35 20.13
N ARG A 174 -19.70 -23.81 18.94
CA ARG A 174 -20.19 -24.55 17.77
C ARG A 174 -19.19 -24.45 16.62
N MET A 175 -19.01 -25.56 15.91
CA MET A 175 -18.25 -25.54 14.67
C MET A 175 -19.08 -24.89 13.56
N VAL A 176 -18.59 -23.78 13.03
CA VAL A 176 -19.19 -23.07 11.89
C VAL A 176 -18.27 -23.22 10.69
N ARG A 177 -18.84 -23.61 9.54
CA ARG A 177 -18.12 -23.68 8.28
C ARG A 177 -18.41 -22.43 7.45
N LEU A 178 -17.36 -21.83 6.91
CA LEU A 178 -17.45 -20.66 6.04
C LEU A 178 -16.82 -20.99 4.69
N ALA A 179 -17.49 -20.63 3.60
CA ALA A 179 -16.93 -20.65 2.26
C ALA A 179 -16.07 -19.39 2.07
N ARG A 180 -14.80 -19.58 1.71
CA ARG A 180 -13.84 -18.50 1.49
C ARG A 180 -13.73 -18.20 0.00
N TYR A 181 -13.93 -16.94 -0.35
CA TYR A 181 -13.87 -16.40 -1.69
C TYR A 181 -12.77 -15.35 -1.80
N THR A 182 -12.31 -15.09 -3.01
CA THR A 182 -11.56 -13.89 -3.34
C THR A 182 -12.28 -13.06 -4.38
N ILE A 183 -12.19 -11.73 -4.27
CA ILE A 183 -12.78 -10.78 -5.21
C ILE A 183 -11.68 -9.86 -5.76
N SER A 184 -11.43 -9.92 -7.06
CA SER A 184 -10.51 -9.00 -7.76
C SER A 184 -11.24 -7.80 -8.34
N ASN A 185 -10.50 -6.70 -8.53
CA ASN A 185 -10.94 -5.47 -9.20
C ASN A 185 -12.08 -4.72 -8.48
N LEU A 186 -12.54 -5.22 -7.33
CA LEU A 186 -13.46 -4.48 -6.45
C LEU A 186 -12.72 -3.29 -5.84
N ILE A 187 -11.63 -3.62 -5.16
CA ILE A 187 -10.57 -2.78 -4.64
C ILE A 187 -9.28 -3.09 -5.43
N PHE A 188 -8.19 -2.36 -5.19
CA PHE A 188 -6.91 -2.72 -5.82
C PHE A 188 -6.34 -3.97 -5.18
N GLY A 189 -6.05 -4.98 -6.01
CA GLY A 189 -5.67 -6.31 -5.56
C GLY A 189 -6.88 -7.24 -5.35
N ARG A 190 -6.68 -8.27 -4.54
CA ARG A 190 -7.70 -9.26 -4.17
C ARG A 190 -8.15 -9.07 -2.72
N GLU A 191 -9.46 -8.97 -2.55
CA GLU A 191 -10.09 -9.05 -1.24
C GLU A 191 -10.37 -10.51 -0.87
N VAL A 192 -10.37 -10.84 0.42
CA VAL A 192 -10.76 -12.16 0.93
C VAL A 192 -12.09 -12.05 1.67
N VAL A 193 -13.04 -12.94 1.36
CA VAL A 193 -14.43 -12.86 1.82
C VAL A 193 -14.89 -14.21 2.34
N TRP A 194 -15.52 -14.24 3.51
CA TRP A 194 -16.08 -15.46 4.10
C TRP A 194 -17.60 -15.39 4.16
N MET A 195 -18.27 -16.34 3.51
CA MET A 195 -19.73 -16.46 3.51
C MET A 195 -20.15 -17.72 4.28
N ASN A 196 -21.22 -17.63 5.06
CA ASN A 196 -21.83 -18.82 5.64
C ASN A 196 -22.82 -19.48 4.67
N ASP A 197 -23.34 -20.66 5.01
CA ASP A 197 -24.24 -21.44 4.15
C ASP A 197 -25.60 -20.76 3.90
N SER A 198 -26.00 -19.78 4.72
CA SER A 198 -27.21 -18.96 4.50
C SER A 198 -26.96 -17.74 3.61
N GLY A 199 -25.76 -17.61 3.01
CA GLY A 199 -25.41 -16.47 2.18
C GLY A 199 -25.27 -15.16 2.96
N ARG A 200 -24.98 -15.21 4.27
CA ARG A 200 -24.54 -14.03 5.05
C ARG A 200 -23.02 -13.92 4.96
N LEU A 201 -22.55 -12.68 4.92
CA LEU A 201 -21.14 -12.36 5.02
C LEU A 201 -20.71 -12.43 6.49
N ALA A 202 -19.76 -13.32 6.78
CA ALA A 202 -19.19 -13.47 8.12
C ALA A 202 -18.06 -12.48 8.36
N ALA A 203 -17.17 -12.32 7.37
CA ALA A 203 -16.06 -11.39 7.41
C ALA A 203 -15.56 -11.06 6.00
N LEU A 204 -14.88 -9.92 5.86
CA LEU A 204 -14.03 -9.59 4.72
C LEU A 204 -12.71 -8.96 5.18
N MET A 205 -11.69 -9.06 4.34
CA MET A 205 -10.38 -8.43 4.54
C MET A 205 -9.90 -7.79 3.26
N THR A 206 -9.71 -6.48 3.33
CA THR A 206 -9.22 -5.63 2.25
C THR A 206 -7.74 -5.31 2.46
N PHE A 207 -6.92 -5.64 1.48
CA PHE A 207 -5.47 -5.49 1.48
C PHE A 207 -5.02 -4.36 0.53
N SER A 208 -5.68 -3.20 0.63
CA SER A 208 -5.48 -2.07 -0.29
C SER A 208 -5.25 -0.77 0.47
N GLY A 209 -3.99 -0.33 0.55
CA GLY A 209 -3.55 0.82 1.34
C GLY A 209 -3.10 0.42 2.75
N LEU A 210 -3.97 0.55 3.74
CA LEU A 210 -3.79 -0.09 5.05
C LEU A 210 -4.75 -1.27 5.14
N PRO A 211 -4.36 -2.43 5.71
CA PRO A 211 -5.26 -3.56 5.92
C PRO A 211 -6.51 -3.14 6.70
N ARG A 212 -7.68 -3.49 6.16
CA ARG A 212 -8.99 -3.21 6.75
C ARG A 212 -9.77 -4.49 6.86
N GLU A 213 -10.32 -4.76 8.03
CA GLU A 213 -11.09 -5.97 8.30
C GLU A 213 -12.51 -5.60 8.76
N GLU A 214 -13.51 -6.27 8.24
CA GLU A 214 -14.89 -6.12 8.70
C GLU A 214 -15.43 -7.49 9.06
N MET A 215 -15.90 -7.65 10.30
CA MET A 215 -16.32 -8.95 10.83
C MET A 215 -17.67 -8.82 11.51
N LEU A 216 -18.63 -9.66 11.14
CA LEU A 216 -19.93 -9.69 11.78
C LEU A 216 -19.72 -10.07 13.26
N ASP A 217 -20.40 -9.37 14.17
CA ASP A 217 -20.18 -9.44 15.63
C ASP A 217 -20.16 -10.88 16.18
N GLU A 218 -20.95 -11.78 15.57
CA GLU A 218 -20.98 -13.20 15.88
C GLU A 218 -19.61 -13.89 15.78
N TYR A 219 -18.75 -13.46 14.85
CA TYR A 219 -17.45 -14.06 14.55
C TYR A 219 -16.28 -13.35 15.24
N ALA A 220 -16.53 -12.31 16.04
CA ALA A 220 -15.46 -11.55 16.70
C ALA A 220 -14.55 -12.43 17.58
N THR A 221 -15.07 -13.52 18.17
CA THR A 221 -14.28 -14.45 18.98
C THR A 221 -13.22 -15.24 18.22
N VAL A 222 -13.33 -15.31 16.89
CA VAL A 222 -12.40 -16.04 16.01
C VAL A 222 -11.66 -15.10 15.05
N ALA A 223 -11.63 -13.80 15.35
CA ALA A 223 -11.01 -12.77 14.50
C ALA A 223 -9.56 -13.10 14.11
N GLY A 224 -8.74 -13.54 15.07
CA GLY A 224 -7.35 -13.92 14.80
C GLY A 224 -7.22 -15.11 13.83
N GLU A 225 -8.10 -16.11 13.93
CA GLU A 225 -8.10 -17.26 13.00
C GLU A 225 -8.55 -16.87 11.59
N LEU A 226 -9.49 -15.94 11.49
CA LEU A 226 -9.91 -15.35 10.21
C LEU A 226 -8.75 -14.58 9.56
N VAL A 227 -8.04 -13.75 10.34
CA VAL A 227 -6.87 -12.98 9.87
C VAL A 227 -5.79 -13.92 9.37
N HIS A 228 -5.44 -14.93 10.16
CA HIS A 228 -4.51 -15.98 9.76
C HIS A 228 -4.91 -16.61 8.42
N SER A 229 -6.18 -17.01 8.25
CA SER A 229 -6.68 -17.58 6.99
C SER A 229 -6.58 -16.59 5.81
N GLY A 230 -6.87 -15.31 6.03
CA GLY A 230 -6.71 -14.24 5.03
C GLY A 230 -5.26 -14.07 4.59
N VAL A 231 -4.32 -14.05 5.54
CA VAL A 231 -2.88 -13.97 5.27
C VAL A 231 -2.39 -15.20 4.51
N GLN A 232 -2.85 -16.41 4.86
CA GLN A 232 -2.54 -17.60 4.06
C GLN A 232 -3.06 -17.47 2.62
N GLN A 233 -4.24 -16.89 2.41
CA GLN A 233 -4.76 -16.65 1.06
C GLN A 233 -3.87 -15.69 0.27
N GLN A 234 -3.43 -14.58 0.88
CA GLN A 234 -2.51 -13.64 0.24
C GLN A 234 -1.22 -14.32 -0.22
N MET A 235 -0.70 -15.29 0.54
CA MET A 235 0.49 -16.05 0.11
C MET A 235 0.22 -16.99 -1.07
N LEU A 236 -1.00 -17.52 -1.20
CA LEU A 236 -1.42 -18.28 -2.38
C LEU A 236 -1.56 -17.37 -3.59
N ASP A 237 -2.13 -16.17 -3.40
CA ASP A 237 -2.29 -15.17 -4.45
C ASP A 237 -0.91 -14.66 -4.94
N LEU A 238 0.06 -14.48 -4.04
CA LEU A 238 1.46 -14.18 -4.40
C LEU A 238 2.10 -15.29 -5.25
N ALA A 239 1.84 -16.55 -4.92
CA ALA A 239 2.37 -17.67 -5.70
C ALA A 239 1.77 -17.75 -7.11
N GLU A 240 0.52 -17.31 -7.28
CA GLU A 240 -0.10 -17.15 -8.61
C GLU A 240 0.57 -16.03 -9.41
N LEU A 241 0.77 -14.86 -8.81
CA LEU A 241 1.48 -13.73 -9.44
C LEU A 241 2.90 -14.09 -9.89
N ASP A 242 3.65 -14.83 -9.06
CA ASP A 242 5.00 -15.30 -9.39
C ASP A 242 5.00 -16.22 -10.63
N HIS A 243 3.95 -17.02 -10.82
CA HIS A 243 3.80 -17.86 -12.00
C HIS A 243 3.43 -17.07 -13.26
N GLU A 244 2.63 -16.00 -13.11
CA GLU A 244 2.17 -15.18 -14.23
C GLU A 244 3.28 -14.31 -14.84
N VAL A 245 4.25 -13.87 -14.03
CA VAL A 245 5.34 -12.99 -14.48
C VAL A 245 6.72 -13.59 -14.19
N PRO A 246 7.15 -14.61 -14.96
CA PRO A 246 8.48 -15.18 -14.81
C PRO A 246 9.58 -14.19 -15.26
N PRO A 247 10.81 -14.29 -14.71
CA PRO A 247 11.92 -13.48 -15.17
C PRO A 247 12.32 -13.83 -16.61
N GLU A 248 12.72 -12.83 -17.39
CA GLU A 248 13.22 -13.01 -18.76
C GLU A 248 14.67 -13.54 -18.76
N MET A 249 15.44 -13.20 -17.73
CA MET A 249 16.80 -13.66 -17.50
C MET A 249 17.05 -13.92 -16.01
N GLN A 250 17.86 -14.95 -15.74
CA GLN A 250 18.38 -15.29 -14.42
C GLN A 250 19.68 -16.09 -14.60
N GLY A 251 20.46 -16.24 -13.51
CA GLY A 251 21.76 -16.92 -13.55
C GLY A 251 22.88 -15.97 -13.97
N ALA A 252 23.63 -16.32 -15.02
CA ALA A 252 24.74 -15.50 -15.52
C ALA A 252 24.40 -14.78 -16.84
N TYR A 253 24.53 -13.46 -16.85
CA TYR A 253 24.30 -12.61 -18.03
C TYR A 253 25.03 -11.27 -17.88
N ALA A 254 25.19 -10.55 -18.99
CA ALA A 254 25.75 -9.20 -19.03
C ALA A 254 24.73 -8.20 -19.55
N ILE A 255 24.69 -7.00 -18.97
CA ILE A 255 23.97 -5.84 -19.49
C ILE A 255 25.02 -4.93 -20.14
N VAL A 256 24.86 -4.63 -21.43
CA VAL A 256 25.93 -4.01 -22.26
C VAL A 256 25.42 -2.75 -22.94
N GLY A 257 26.24 -1.70 -22.93
CA GLY A 257 26.02 -0.49 -23.74
C GLY A 257 25.23 0.62 -23.03
N ALA A 258 24.89 0.45 -21.75
CA ALA A 258 24.14 1.46 -20.99
C ALA A 258 25.02 2.62 -20.54
N ARG A 259 24.41 3.78 -20.28
CA ARG A 259 24.99 4.77 -19.35
C ARG A 259 24.85 4.22 -17.94
N LEU A 260 25.96 4.04 -17.22
CA LEU A 260 25.95 3.57 -15.84
C LEU A 260 26.01 4.75 -14.87
N ILE A 261 24.98 4.89 -14.05
CA ILE A 261 24.99 5.68 -12.81
C ILE A 261 25.11 4.65 -11.69
N ASP A 262 26.26 4.55 -11.04
CA ASP A 262 26.53 3.48 -10.07
C ASP A 262 25.96 3.73 -8.67
N GLY A 263 25.38 4.91 -8.41
CA GLY A 263 24.83 5.32 -7.11
C GLY A 263 25.86 5.84 -6.09
N THR A 264 27.16 5.83 -6.43
CA THR A 264 28.22 6.31 -5.53
C THR A 264 28.34 7.83 -5.51
N GLY A 265 27.76 8.51 -6.51
CA GLY A 265 27.92 9.94 -6.77
C GLY A 265 29.03 10.25 -7.77
N ALA A 266 29.77 9.23 -8.22
CA ALA A 266 30.75 9.36 -9.30
C ALA A 266 30.09 9.76 -10.63
N ALA A 267 30.89 10.31 -11.54
CA ALA A 267 30.43 10.66 -12.87
C ALA A 267 29.93 9.41 -13.64
N PRO A 268 28.87 9.52 -14.45
CA PRO A 268 28.35 8.39 -15.20
C PRO A 268 29.39 7.78 -16.15
N VAL A 269 29.33 6.46 -16.32
CA VAL A 269 30.17 5.72 -17.28
C VAL A 269 29.35 5.39 -18.53
N GLU A 270 29.71 5.98 -19.66
CA GLU A 270 29.06 5.72 -20.95
C GLU A 270 29.44 4.34 -21.51
N HIS A 271 28.52 3.71 -22.26
CA HIS A 271 28.74 2.40 -22.90
C HIS A 271 29.26 1.30 -21.95
N ALA A 272 28.82 1.34 -20.69
CA ALA A 272 29.26 0.43 -19.65
C ALA A 272 28.71 -0.99 -19.86
N THR A 273 29.40 -1.95 -19.26
CA THR A 273 28.97 -3.33 -19.11
C THR A 273 28.83 -3.67 -17.63
N VAL A 274 27.76 -4.36 -17.25
CA VAL A 274 27.57 -4.92 -15.91
C VAL A 274 27.37 -6.42 -16.03
N VAL A 275 28.21 -7.20 -15.35
CA VAL A 275 28.16 -8.66 -15.35
C VAL A 275 27.45 -9.13 -14.09
N VAL A 276 26.38 -9.90 -14.28
CA VAL A 276 25.59 -10.51 -13.21
C VAL A 276 25.83 -12.02 -13.19
N ARG A 277 26.00 -12.59 -12.00
CA ARG A 277 26.05 -14.04 -11.78
C ARG A 277 25.47 -14.36 -10.42
N ASP A 278 24.58 -15.35 -10.37
CA ASP A 278 24.02 -15.93 -9.14
C ASP A 278 23.49 -14.85 -8.17
N GLY A 279 22.77 -13.86 -8.72
CA GLY A 279 22.18 -12.77 -7.95
C GLY A 279 23.13 -11.66 -7.51
N LYS A 280 24.39 -11.69 -7.94
CA LYS A 280 25.43 -10.72 -7.57
C LYS A 280 26.01 -10.01 -8.79
N ILE A 281 26.48 -8.79 -8.57
CA ILE A 281 27.30 -8.03 -9.52
C ILE A 281 28.72 -8.57 -9.43
N VAL A 282 29.28 -9.03 -10.55
CA VAL A 282 30.67 -9.54 -10.62
C VAL A 282 31.62 -8.41 -11.01
N SER A 283 31.20 -7.55 -11.93
CA SER A 283 31.97 -6.41 -12.41
C SER A 283 31.04 -5.38 -13.08
N ALA A 284 31.46 -4.11 -13.09
CA ALA A 284 30.73 -2.99 -13.69
C ALA A 284 31.70 -1.96 -14.29
N GLY A 285 31.26 -1.24 -15.33
CA GLY A 285 32.03 -0.20 -16.02
C GLY A 285 32.58 -0.65 -17.38
N HIS A 286 33.78 -0.20 -17.75
CA HIS A 286 34.45 -0.62 -18.99
C HIS A 286 35.10 -2.00 -18.85
N VAL A 287 34.26 -3.03 -18.74
CA VAL A 287 34.70 -4.41 -18.55
C VAL A 287 34.30 -5.28 -19.75
N PRO A 288 35.12 -6.28 -20.14
CA PRO A 288 34.78 -7.16 -21.24
C PRO A 288 33.62 -8.08 -20.86
N VAL A 289 32.79 -8.42 -21.85
CA VAL A 289 31.76 -9.45 -21.69
C VAL A 289 32.42 -10.84 -21.65
N PRO A 290 32.23 -11.65 -20.61
CA PRO A 290 32.75 -13.01 -20.58
C PRO A 290 32.22 -13.86 -21.74
N ALA A 291 33.08 -14.73 -22.30
CA ALA A 291 32.73 -15.56 -23.45
C ALA A 291 31.50 -16.46 -23.18
N GLY A 292 30.60 -16.55 -24.17
CA GLY A 292 29.39 -17.39 -24.09
C GLY A 292 28.29 -16.87 -23.15
N MET A 293 28.45 -15.67 -22.59
CA MET A 293 27.46 -15.07 -21.71
C MET A 293 26.24 -14.55 -22.51
N ARG A 294 25.04 -14.73 -21.96
CA ARG A 294 23.82 -14.10 -22.48
C ARG A 294 23.92 -12.59 -22.30
N VAL A 295 23.49 -11.82 -23.30
CA VAL A 295 23.63 -10.35 -23.31
C VAL A 295 22.27 -9.67 -23.34
N VAL A 296 22.15 -8.60 -22.55
CA VAL A 296 21.07 -7.61 -22.60
C VAL A 296 21.63 -6.35 -23.21
N HIS A 297 21.09 -5.96 -24.36
CA HIS A 297 21.45 -4.73 -25.06
C HIS A 297 20.72 -3.54 -24.43
N ALA A 298 21.50 -2.58 -23.92
CA ALA A 298 21.04 -1.43 -23.15
C ALA A 298 21.51 -0.09 -23.76
N GLU A 299 21.88 -0.09 -25.04
CA GLU A 299 22.30 1.10 -25.76
C GLU A 299 21.19 2.19 -25.73
N GLY A 300 21.59 3.43 -25.46
CA GLY A 300 20.68 4.57 -25.32
C GLY A 300 19.86 4.59 -24.02
N LYS A 301 20.11 3.67 -23.09
CA LYS A 301 19.42 3.56 -21.80
C LYS A 301 20.39 3.85 -20.65
N THR A 302 19.83 4.14 -19.48
CA THR A 302 20.60 4.37 -18.25
C THR A 302 20.35 3.23 -17.26
N LEU A 303 21.41 2.70 -16.68
CA LEU A 303 21.39 1.66 -15.65
C LEU A 303 21.73 2.29 -14.29
N LEU A 304 20.86 2.04 -13.29
CA LEU A 304 20.98 2.53 -11.91
C LEU A 304 20.93 1.36 -10.92
N PRO A 305 21.39 1.52 -9.67
CA PRO A 305 21.03 0.61 -8.60
C PRO A 305 19.51 0.52 -8.49
N GLY A 306 19.02 -0.62 -8.01
CA GLY A 306 17.63 -0.79 -7.62
C GLY A 306 17.19 0.30 -6.64
N LEU A 307 16.04 0.93 -6.91
CA LEU A 307 15.54 2.00 -6.06
C LEU A 307 15.01 1.45 -4.73
N TRP A 308 15.09 2.29 -3.71
CA TRP A 308 14.59 2.08 -2.36
C TRP A 308 13.46 3.06 -2.10
N ASP A 309 12.29 2.54 -1.72
CA ASP A 309 11.24 3.35 -1.09
C ASP A 309 11.33 3.15 0.42
N SER A 310 11.82 4.17 1.13
CA SER A 310 12.09 4.08 2.56
C SER A 310 10.85 4.30 3.41
N HIS A 311 9.67 4.54 2.83
CA HIS A 311 8.46 4.67 3.63
C HIS A 311 7.25 4.17 2.84
N VAL A 312 6.83 2.94 3.12
CA VAL A 312 5.61 2.37 2.55
C VAL A 312 4.75 1.70 3.61
N HIS A 313 3.50 1.43 3.25
CA HIS A 313 2.60 0.52 3.95
C HIS A 313 2.21 -0.62 2.99
N TYR A 314 2.90 -1.75 3.15
CA TYR A 314 2.71 -2.97 2.38
C TYR A 314 1.48 -3.70 2.92
N SER A 315 0.34 -3.48 2.27
CA SER A 315 -0.95 -4.04 2.66
C SER A 315 -1.40 -5.22 1.83
N GLY A 316 -0.90 -5.40 0.60
CA GLY A 316 -1.36 -6.47 -0.29
C GLY A 316 -0.32 -6.86 -1.34
N VAL A 317 -0.27 -8.15 -1.68
CA VAL A 317 0.82 -8.73 -2.48
C VAL A 317 0.98 -8.11 -3.86
N GLU A 318 -0.08 -7.53 -4.42
CA GLU A 318 -0.13 -6.84 -5.71
C GLU A 318 0.65 -5.51 -5.74
N GLN A 319 0.94 -4.91 -4.59
CA GLN A 319 1.83 -3.74 -4.55
C GLN A 319 3.27 -4.12 -4.97
N GLY A 320 3.68 -5.38 -4.74
CA GLY A 320 5.02 -5.88 -5.07
C GLY A 320 5.38 -5.74 -6.55
N PRO A 321 4.59 -6.33 -7.47
CA PRO A 321 4.77 -6.13 -8.91
C PRO A 321 4.67 -4.67 -9.34
N ALA A 322 3.81 -3.85 -8.72
CA ALA A 322 3.69 -2.42 -9.03
C ALA A 322 4.98 -1.65 -8.71
N TRP A 323 5.58 -1.90 -7.53
CA TRP A 323 6.86 -1.31 -7.12
C TRP A 323 8.03 -1.81 -7.97
N LEU A 324 8.11 -3.12 -8.23
CA LEU A 324 9.12 -3.67 -9.14
C LEU A 324 9.02 -3.05 -10.54
N ALA A 325 7.81 -2.86 -11.07
CA ALA A 325 7.61 -2.19 -12.36
C ALA A 325 8.16 -0.75 -12.36
N ALA A 326 8.17 -0.08 -11.21
CA ALA A 326 8.73 1.25 -11.02
C ALA A 326 10.24 1.25 -10.70
N GLY A 327 10.91 0.10 -10.75
CA GLY A 327 12.33 -0.01 -10.41
C GLY A 327 12.62 -0.05 -8.91
N ILE A 328 11.60 -0.08 -8.06
CA ILE A 328 11.75 -0.19 -6.61
C ILE A 328 12.00 -1.66 -6.26
N THR A 329 13.22 -1.94 -5.82
CA THR A 329 13.70 -3.30 -5.51
C THR A 329 13.78 -3.57 -4.02
N THR A 330 13.74 -2.51 -3.19
CA THR A 330 13.70 -2.60 -1.73
C THR A 330 12.67 -1.60 -1.20
N VAL A 331 11.90 -2.02 -0.20
CA VAL A 331 10.96 -1.16 0.53
C VAL A 331 11.20 -1.28 2.03
N ARG A 332 10.99 -0.20 2.78
CA ARG A 332 10.82 -0.24 4.23
C ARG A 332 9.34 -0.09 4.55
N ASP A 333 8.74 -1.17 5.07
CA ASP A 333 7.40 -1.10 5.62
C ASP A 333 7.43 -0.40 6.98
N CYS A 334 6.61 0.63 7.13
CA CYS A 334 6.53 1.52 8.28
C CYS A 334 5.25 1.31 9.10
N GLY A 335 4.86 0.06 9.34
CA GLY A 335 3.82 -0.28 10.31
C GLY A 335 2.59 -0.99 9.72
N GLY A 336 2.79 -2.07 8.99
CA GLY A 336 1.74 -3.00 8.56
C GLY A 336 1.38 -4.09 9.59
N GLU A 337 0.51 -5.02 9.18
CA GLU A 337 0.05 -6.14 10.02
C GLU A 337 1.15 -7.20 10.20
N PHE A 338 1.44 -7.56 11.45
CA PHE A 338 2.62 -8.35 11.83
C PHE A 338 2.70 -9.71 11.12
N GLU A 339 1.60 -10.45 11.08
CA GLU A 339 1.59 -11.79 10.49
C GLU A 339 1.82 -11.71 8.98
N PHE A 340 1.09 -10.85 8.28
CA PHE A 340 1.24 -10.60 6.86
C PHE A 340 2.68 -10.23 6.49
N LEU A 341 3.25 -9.23 7.16
CA LEU A 341 4.61 -8.74 6.86
C LEU A 341 5.67 -9.82 7.07
N THR A 342 5.61 -10.55 8.19
CA THR A 342 6.60 -11.58 8.49
C THR A 342 6.52 -12.77 7.54
N MET A 343 5.31 -13.15 7.14
CA MET A 343 5.07 -14.19 6.16
C MET A 343 5.51 -13.78 4.75
N LEU A 344 5.12 -12.59 4.31
CA LEU A 344 5.49 -12.03 3.01
C LEU A 344 7.01 -11.92 2.87
N ARG A 345 7.69 -11.30 3.85
CA ARG A 345 9.16 -11.19 3.84
C ARG A 345 9.81 -12.56 3.74
N ARG A 346 9.33 -13.56 4.49
CA ARG A 346 9.86 -14.93 4.39
C ARG A 346 9.71 -15.50 2.99
N ARG A 347 8.58 -15.29 2.30
CA ARG A 347 8.37 -15.74 0.91
C ARG A 347 9.33 -15.03 -0.05
N LEU A 348 9.49 -13.72 0.09
CA LEU A 348 10.38 -12.91 -0.74
C LEU A 348 11.84 -13.33 -0.61
N GLU A 349 12.29 -13.65 0.62
CA GLU A 349 13.67 -14.03 0.91
C GLU A 349 13.99 -15.50 0.61
N THR A 350 13.08 -16.43 0.90
CA THR A 350 13.38 -17.87 0.83
C THR A 350 12.92 -18.54 -0.47
N GLN A 351 11.97 -17.94 -1.17
CA GLN A 351 11.39 -18.49 -2.40
C GLN A 351 11.57 -17.55 -3.60
N HIS A 352 12.26 -16.43 -3.42
CA HIS A 352 12.42 -15.38 -4.43
C HIS A 352 11.09 -14.93 -5.05
N ALA A 353 10.04 -14.88 -4.24
CA ALA A 353 8.71 -14.47 -4.66
C ALA A 353 8.71 -13.06 -5.28
N LEU A 354 7.68 -12.78 -6.07
CA LEU A 354 7.54 -11.57 -6.86
C LEU A 354 7.23 -10.33 -6.01
N GLY A 355 8.26 -9.57 -5.65
CA GLY A 355 8.15 -8.29 -4.97
C GLY A 355 9.51 -7.72 -4.58
N PRO A 356 9.57 -6.47 -4.10
CA PRO A 356 10.80 -5.88 -3.57
C PRO A 356 11.24 -6.60 -2.29
N ARG A 357 12.51 -6.51 -1.95
CA ARG A 357 13.01 -6.88 -0.62
C ARG A 357 12.35 -5.99 0.43
N MET A 358 12.05 -6.53 1.61
CA MET A 358 11.44 -5.78 2.70
C MET A 358 12.39 -5.59 3.87
N LEU A 359 12.51 -4.34 4.32
CA LEU A 359 12.86 -3.99 5.69
C LEU A 359 11.58 -3.71 6.46
N LEU A 360 11.55 -4.05 7.75
CA LEU A 360 10.35 -3.90 8.55
C LEU A 360 10.60 -3.00 9.76
N ALA A 361 9.75 -2.00 9.95
CA ALA A 361 9.66 -1.20 11.16
C ALA A 361 8.41 -1.59 11.97
N GLY A 362 8.61 -2.04 13.21
CA GLY A 362 7.53 -2.49 14.08
C GLY A 362 6.82 -1.32 14.73
N LEU A 363 5.53 -1.14 14.43
CA LEU A 363 4.75 -0.01 14.93
C LEU A 363 4.42 -0.16 16.42
N ILE A 364 4.75 0.85 17.21
CA ILE A 364 4.39 0.97 18.63
C ILE A 364 3.65 2.29 18.86
N ASP A 365 2.49 2.20 19.50
CA ASP A 365 1.68 3.35 19.90
C ASP A 365 1.08 3.13 21.31
N SER A 366 0.37 4.12 21.84
CA SER A 366 -0.32 4.03 23.15
C SER A 366 -1.83 4.18 23.06
N GLY A 367 -2.45 3.45 22.13
CA GLY A 367 -3.89 3.16 22.11
C GLY A 367 -4.86 4.34 22.19
N GLY A 368 -6.14 3.98 22.33
CA GLY A 368 -7.25 4.94 22.40
C GLY A 368 -7.73 5.43 21.03
N PRO A 369 -8.69 6.38 20.99
CA PRO A 369 -9.41 6.76 19.78
C PRO A 369 -8.57 7.42 18.67
N LEU A 370 -7.31 7.74 18.98
CA LEU A 370 -6.38 8.41 18.07
C LEU A 370 -5.22 7.51 17.62
N ALA A 371 -5.21 6.23 18.03
CA ALA A 371 -4.09 5.33 17.74
C ALA A 371 -4.16 4.73 16.32
N PHE A 372 -3.00 4.36 15.79
CA PHE A 372 -2.86 3.87 14.40
C PHE A 372 -3.08 2.36 14.24
N GLY A 373 -2.74 1.55 15.25
CA GLY A 373 -2.71 0.09 15.13
C GLY A 373 -2.99 -0.63 16.46
N SER A 374 -2.79 -1.95 16.46
CA SER A 374 -3.20 -2.83 17.57
C SER A 374 -2.17 -2.99 18.70
N VAL A 375 -0.92 -2.57 18.51
CA VAL A 375 0.14 -2.67 19.53
C VAL A 375 0.06 -1.47 20.48
N ASP A 376 -0.74 -1.65 21.55
CA ASP A 376 -0.93 -0.68 22.63
C ASP A 376 0.11 -0.87 23.75
N VAL A 377 1.04 0.07 23.89
CA VAL A 377 1.99 0.15 25.01
C VAL A 377 1.47 1.09 26.09
N ARG A 378 1.30 0.59 27.32
CA ARG A 378 0.76 1.38 28.46
C ARG A 378 1.68 1.42 29.67
N THR A 379 2.66 0.53 29.72
CA THR A 379 3.65 0.43 30.81
C THR A 379 5.04 0.16 30.22
N GLY A 380 6.09 0.41 31.01
CA GLY A 380 7.46 0.05 30.61
C GLY A 380 7.63 -1.45 30.31
N GLY A 381 6.88 -2.31 31.00
CA GLY A 381 6.88 -3.75 30.70
C GLY A 381 6.25 -4.06 29.34
N ASP A 382 5.22 -3.31 28.92
CA ASP A 382 4.62 -3.47 27.59
C ASP A 382 5.58 -3.00 26.50
N ALA A 383 6.26 -1.87 26.73
CA ALA A 383 7.27 -1.31 25.83
C ALA A 383 8.36 -2.34 25.52
N VAL A 384 8.96 -2.94 26.57
CA VAL A 384 9.99 -3.96 26.40
C VAL A 384 9.48 -5.17 25.64
N ARG A 385 8.28 -5.69 25.99
CA ARG A 385 7.71 -6.85 25.29
C ARG A 385 7.40 -6.56 23.82
N ALA A 386 6.93 -5.36 23.50
CA ALA A 386 6.64 -4.97 22.12
C ALA A 386 7.94 -4.92 21.29
N VAL A 387 8.99 -4.27 21.81
CA VAL A 387 10.30 -4.24 21.14
C VAL A 387 10.88 -5.65 21.00
N ASP A 388 10.84 -6.46 22.05
CA ASP A 388 11.33 -7.84 22.02
C ASP A 388 10.61 -8.68 20.96
N THR A 389 9.29 -8.52 20.83
CA THR A 389 8.49 -9.24 19.83
C THR A 389 8.94 -8.92 18.41
N TYR A 390 9.13 -7.64 18.09
CA TYR A 390 9.62 -7.21 16.77
C TYR A 390 11.07 -7.64 16.52
N ALA A 391 11.93 -7.50 17.53
CA ALA A 391 13.34 -7.89 17.44
C ALA A 391 13.50 -9.42 17.23
N ASP A 392 12.74 -10.24 17.96
CA ASP A 392 12.74 -11.71 17.82
C ASP A 392 12.21 -12.14 16.44
N ALA A 393 11.27 -11.38 15.89
CA ALA A 393 10.79 -11.52 14.54
C ALA A 393 11.76 -10.92 13.49
N ARG A 394 12.96 -10.48 13.86
CA ARG A 394 13.98 -9.88 12.98
C ARG A 394 13.53 -8.61 12.26
N PHE A 395 12.67 -7.80 12.85
CA PHE A 395 12.43 -6.45 12.32
C PHE A 395 13.73 -5.64 12.39
N ASP A 396 13.86 -4.65 11.53
CA ASP A 396 15.05 -3.82 11.41
C ASP A 396 14.97 -2.59 12.32
N GLN A 397 13.73 -2.14 12.56
CA GLN A 397 13.44 -0.88 13.22
C GLN A 397 12.19 -0.99 14.09
N ILE A 398 12.03 -0.02 14.99
CA ILE A 398 10.78 0.25 15.69
C ILE A 398 10.26 1.59 15.18
N LYS A 399 8.99 1.63 14.72
CA LYS A 399 8.29 2.86 14.37
C LYS A 399 7.47 3.32 15.58
N VAL A 400 7.79 4.47 16.16
CA VAL A 400 6.96 5.11 17.19
C VAL A 400 5.87 5.98 16.57
N TYR A 401 4.76 6.14 17.29
CA TYR A 401 3.58 6.86 16.80
C TYR A 401 3.04 7.88 17.83
N ASP A 402 2.10 8.71 17.36
CA ASP A 402 1.67 9.98 17.97
C ASP A 402 1.27 9.93 19.45
N ARG A 403 0.75 8.81 19.95
CA ARG A 403 0.15 8.72 21.29
C ARG A 403 1.09 8.21 22.36
N LEU A 404 2.28 7.72 22.00
CA LEU A 404 3.26 7.18 22.93
C LEU A 404 3.74 8.25 23.94
N PRO A 405 3.55 8.07 25.25
CA PRO A 405 4.10 8.96 26.26
C PRO A 405 5.63 9.03 26.22
N GLU A 406 6.19 10.19 26.54
CA GLU A 406 7.65 10.45 26.53
C GLU A 406 8.44 9.49 27.44
N ASP A 407 7.91 9.17 28.62
CA ASP A 407 8.57 8.22 29.54
C ASP A 407 8.62 6.80 28.95
N LEU A 408 7.61 6.40 28.17
CA LEU A 408 7.60 5.14 27.44
C LEU A 408 8.48 5.19 26.20
N LEU A 409 8.57 6.34 25.50
CA LEU A 409 9.49 6.55 24.38
C LEU A 409 10.93 6.21 24.80
N ARG A 410 11.42 6.76 25.92
CA ARG A 410 12.78 6.47 26.40
C ARG A 410 13.03 5.00 26.72
N ILE A 411 12.00 4.27 27.16
CA ILE A 411 12.09 2.82 27.40
C ILE A 411 12.14 2.07 26.07
N VAL A 412 11.31 2.46 25.10
CA VAL A 412 11.30 1.89 23.75
C VAL A 412 12.64 2.10 23.07
N THR A 413 13.20 3.32 23.11
CA THR A 413 14.49 3.64 22.48
C THR A 413 15.64 2.90 23.14
N ALA A 414 15.72 2.91 24.47
CA ALA A 414 16.75 2.18 25.20
C ALA A 414 16.71 0.67 24.90
N GLU A 415 15.53 0.07 24.88
CA GLU A 415 15.38 -1.36 24.57
C GLU A 415 15.68 -1.66 23.10
N ALA A 416 15.20 -0.83 22.17
CA ALA A 416 15.48 -0.99 20.74
C ALA A 416 16.99 -0.95 20.47
N HIS A 417 17.71 0.03 21.03
CA HIS A 417 19.16 0.13 20.91
C HIS A 417 19.88 -1.06 21.57
N ARG A 418 19.40 -1.55 22.73
CA ARG A 418 19.93 -2.76 23.37
C ARG A 418 19.77 -4.00 22.46
N ARG A 419 18.68 -4.07 21.70
CA ARG A 419 18.42 -5.13 20.71
C ARG A 419 19.10 -4.89 19.36
N GLY A 420 19.77 -3.74 19.17
CA GLY A 420 20.46 -3.36 17.94
C GLY A 420 19.56 -2.82 16.83
N LEU A 421 18.32 -2.42 17.17
CA LEU A 421 17.35 -1.83 16.26
C LEU A 421 17.53 -0.31 16.16
N ILE A 422 17.02 0.26 15.07
CA ILE A 422 16.89 1.70 14.85
C ILE A 422 15.49 2.14 15.29
N VAL A 423 15.34 3.30 15.92
CA VAL A 423 14.04 3.91 16.21
C VAL A 423 13.74 4.99 15.18
N THR A 424 12.60 4.85 14.51
CA THR A 424 12.07 5.75 13.50
C THR A 424 10.62 6.11 13.86
N GLY A 425 9.99 7.04 13.15
CA GLY A 425 8.56 7.25 13.31
C GLY A 425 8.13 8.70 13.34
N HIS A 426 6.87 8.86 13.72
CA HIS A 426 6.32 10.15 14.06
C HIS A 426 6.96 10.64 15.35
N VAL A 427 6.93 11.94 15.57
CA VAL A 427 7.25 12.48 16.89
C VAL A 427 6.00 12.42 17.76
N PRO A 428 6.05 11.80 18.95
CA PRO A 428 4.89 11.77 19.83
C PRO A 428 4.38 13.17 20.15
N SER A 429 3.06 13.36 20.10
CA SER A 429 2.39 14.66 20.20
C SER A 429 2.65 15.47 21.49
N ALA A 430 3.24 14.85 22.51
CA ALA A 430 3.61 15.51 23.75
C ALA A 430 4.96 16.26 23.66
N ILE A 431 5.76 16.00 22.63
CA ILE A 431 7.12 16.51 22.45
C ILE A 431 7.34 16.98 21.01
N ASP A 432 8.45 17.64 20.75
CA ASP A 432 8.88 18.03 19.40
C ASP A 432 10.05 17.16 18.90
N ALA A 433 10.46 17.37 17.64
CA ALA A 433 11.53 16.59 17.02
C ALA A 433 12.88 16.77 17.70
N TYR A 434 13.13 17.92 18.35
CA TYR A 434 14.35 18.12 19.13
C TYR A 434 14.37 17.13 20.30
N LYS A 435 13.28 17.10 21.07
CA LYS A 435 13.16 16.22 22.22
C LYS A 435 13.10 14.74 21.84
N GLY A 436 12.44 14.40 20.73
CA GLY A 436 12.39 13.02 20.22
C GLY A 436 13.78 12.47 19.90
N VAL A 437 14.64 13.28 19.26
CA VAL A 437 16.05 12.91 19.02
C VAL A 437 16.83 12.81 20.33
N GLU A 438 16.67 13.77 21.25
CA GLU A 438 17.30 13.71 22.58
C GLU A 438 16.94 12.43 23.35
N ASP A 439 15.69 11.96 23.20
CA ASP A 439 15.18 10.74 23.83
C ASP A 439 15.51 9.44 23.06
N GLY A 440 16.29 9.54 21.97
CA GLY A 440 16.90 8.41 21.27
C GLY A 440 16.21 7.98 19.98
N MET A 441 15.37 8.82 19.36
CA MET A 441 14.93 8.59 17.98
C MET A 441 16.09 8.79 17.00
N ASP A 442 16.40 7.77 16.22
CA ASP A 442 17.46 7.83 15.19
C ASP A 442 16.97 8.51 13.90
N GLN A 443 15.68 8.43 13.61
CA GLN A 443 15.10 8.95 12.38
C GLN A 443 13.73 9.60 12.60
N ILE A 444 13.45 10.68 11.89
CA ILE A 444 12.17 11.39 11.91
C ILE A 444 11.44 11.14 10.59
N ASN A 445 10.26 10.53 10.66
CA ASN A 445 9.38 10.40 9.51
C ASN A 445 8.50 11.62 9.38
N HIS A 446 8.28 12.04 8.14
CA HIS A 446 7.38 13.11 7.73
C HIS A 446 7.91 14.52 8.09
N LEU A 447 7.95 15.40 7.09
CA LEU A 447 8.60 16.70 7.19
C LEU A 447 7.90 17.65 8.18
N GLU A 448 6.59 17.48 8.39
CA GLU A 448 5.78 18.32 9.26
C GLU A 448 6.27 18.33 10.70
N PHE A 449 6.85 17.22 11.20
CA PHE A 449 7.40 17.17 12.54
C PHE A 449 8.69 18.02 12.66
N VAL A 450 9.47 18.09 11.58
CA VAL A 450 10.65 18.95 11.50
C VAL A 450 10.22 20.42 11.37
N VAL A 451 9.27 20.71 10.48
CA VAL A 451 8.69 22.06 10.30
C VAL A 451 8.10 22.57 11.62
N HIS A 452 7.35 21.72 12.34
CA HIS A 452 6.76 22.06 13.63
C HIS A 452 7.82 22.43 14.66
N ALA A 453 8.90 21.64 14.77
CA ALA A 453 10.01 21.91 15.68
C ALA A 453 10.80 23.19 15.31
N MET A 454 10.78 23.60 14.04
CA MET A 454 11.36 24.88 13.57
C MET A 454 10.41 26.08 13.71
N SER A 455 9.15 25.84 14.07
CA SER A 455 8.08 26.84 14.01
C SER A 455 7.22 26.82 15.29
N LEU A 456 7.87 26.98 16.44
CA LEU A 456 7.19 27.04 17.75
C LEU A 456 6.45 28.37 17.98
N ASP A 457 5.45 28.33 18.88
CA ASP A 457 4.68 29.50 19.36
C ASP A 457 3.87 30.27 18.30
N GLY A 458 3.49 29.61 17.19
CA GLY A 458 2.64 30.19 16.14
C GLY A 458 3.31 31.30 15.33
N ARG A 459 4.64 31.44 15.43
CA ARG A 459 5.42 32.34 14.58
C ARG A 459 5.63 31.72 13.20
N PRO A 460 5.74 32.51 12.12
CA PRO A 460 6.17 31.99 10.83
C PRO A 460 7.57 31.35 10.93
N LEU A 461 7.76 30.25 10.21
CA LEU A 461 9.05 29.57 10.13
C LEU A 461 10.14 30.52 9.59
N ASP A 462 11.27 30.59 10.31
CA ASP A 462 12.48 31.28 9.89
C ASP A 462 13.67 30.34 9.98
N LEU A 463 14.19 29.92 8.82
CA LEU A 463 15.36 29.04 8.70
C LEU A 463 16.64 29.65 9.29
N ASN A 464 16.71 30.98 9.44
CA ASN A 464 17.86 31.66 10.01
C ASN A 464 17.79 31.83 11.53
N SER A 465 16.65 31.50 12.14
CA SER A 465 16.44 31.62 13.57
C SER A 465 17.37 30.70 14.37
N ALA A 466 17.58 31.03 15.65
CA ALA A 466 18.36 30.18 16.56
C ALA A 466 17.71 28.80 16.74
N LEU A 467 16.37 28.71 16.68
CA LEU A 467 15.62 27.48 16.78
C LEU A 467 15.94 26.52 15.63
N SER A 468 15.75 26.98 14.38
CA SER A 468 16.02 26.18 13.18
C SER A 468 17.48 25.75 13.09
N LYS A 469 18.42 26.66 13.36
CA LYS A 469 19.86 26.35 13.37
C LYS A 469 20.24 25.39 14.48
N GLY A 470 19.61 25.51 15.65
CA GLY A 470 19.81 24.61 16.78
C GLY A 470 19.34 23.18 16.45
N LEU A 471 18.14 23.05 15.88
CA LEU A 471 17.61 21.74 15.47
C LEU A 471 18.49 21.07 14.40
N ILE A 472 18.93 21.82 13.39
CA ILE A 472 19.83 21.30 12.35
C ILE A 472 21.18 20.86 12.96
N ALA A 473 21.72 21.63 13.90
CA ALA A 473 22.95 21.26 14.59
C ALA A 473 22.78 19.98 15.41
N GLU A 474 21.67 19.84 16.13
CA GLU A 474 21.32 18.64 16.89
C GLU A 474 21.21 17.41 15.99
N PHE A 475 20.45 17.52 14.89
CA PHE A 475 20.31 16.43 13.92
C PHE A 475 21.67 16.01 13.34
N ARG A 476 22.55 16.97 13.09
CA ARG A 476 23.90 16.69 12.58
C ARG A 476 24.78 16.02 13.62
N GLU A 477 24.76 16.47 14.87
CA GLU A 477 25.56 15.92 15.96
C GLU A 477 25.12 14.49 16.30
N HIS A 478 23.82 14.26 16.38
CA HIS A 478 23.24 12.94 16.63
C HIS A 478 23.35 11.99 15.42
N GLY A 479 23.44 12.54 14.21
CA GLY A 479 23.41 11.76 12.96
C GLY A 479 22.00 11.32 12.56
N THR A 480 21.00 12.12 12.92
CA THR A 480 19.57 11.88 12.64
C THR A 480 19.30 11.83 11.14
N VAL A 481 18.49 10.86 10.72
CA VAL A 481 18.00 10.72 9.34
C VAL A 481 16.58 11.27 9.23
N VAL A 482 16.26 11.92 8.12
CA VAL A 482 14.90 12.43 7.83
C VAL A 482 14.36 11.78 6.55
N ASP A 483 13.13 11.25 6.60
CA ASP A 483 12.34 10.92 5.41
C ASP A 483 11.12 11.84 5.31
N PRO A 484 11.22 12.93 4.52
CA PRO A 484 10.17 13.94 4.34
C PRO A 484 8.79 13.44 3.94
N THR A 485 8.68 12.45 3.05
CA THR A 485 7.40 11.97 2.46
C THR A 485 6.59 13.08 1.79
N GLU A 486 7.27 14.06 1.19
CA GLU A 486 6.67 15.29 0.67
C GLU A 486 5.67 15.03 -0.48
N SER A 487 5.87 13.95 -1.24
CA SER A 487 4.93 13.51 -2.28
C SER A 487 3.58 13.08 -1.72
N TRP A 488 3.54 12.53 -0.49
CA TRP A 488 2.29 12.23 0.20
C TRP A 488 1.61 13.50 0.69
N THR A 489 2.35 14.45 1.26
CA THR A 489 1.84 15.76 1.66
C THR A 489 1.25 16.51 0.46
N GLU A 490 2.01 16.62 -0.65
CA GLU A 490 1.55 17.24 -1.89
C GLU A 490 0.28 16.56 -2.43
N LEU A 491 0.21 15.23 -2.38
CA LEU A 491 -0.98 14.53 -2.86
C LEU A 491 -2.18 14.72 -1.92
N SER A 492 -1.99 14.51 -0.62
CA SER A 492 -3.09 14.39 0.34
C SER A 492 -3.68 15.74 0.76
N GLU A 493 -2.86 16.79 0.83
CA GLU A 493 -3.26 18.11 1.31
C GLU A 493 -3.67 19.08 0.19
N ARG A 494 -3.48 18.73 -1.10
CA ARG A 494 -3.84 19.61 -2.21
C ARG A 494 -5.31 20.05 -2.16
N PRO A 495 -5.65 21.22 -2.70
CA PRO A 495 -7.05 21.59 -2.93
C PRO A 495 -7.77 20.54 -3.78
N LYS A 496 -8.97 20.09 -3.38
CA LYS A 496 -9.76 19.08 -4.16
C LYS A 496 -10.01 19.45 -5.62
N GLY A 497 -10.01 20.74 -5.96
CA GLY A 497 -10.16 21.22 -7.35
C GLY A 497 -8.90 21.09 -8.21
N MET A 498 -7.73 20.84 -7.60
CA MET A 498 -6.47 20.64 -8.29
C MET A 498 -6.35 19.19 -8.75
N ASP A 499 -6.15 19.01 -10.06
CA ASP A 499 -5.99 17.69 -10.66
C ASP A 499 -4.66 17.05 -10.22
N ALA A 500 -4.75 15.93 -9.50
CA ALA A 500 -3.58 15.17 -9.06
C ALA A 500 -2.76 14.63 -10.25
N ALA A 501 -3.39 14.35 -11.41
CA ALA A 501 -2.68 13.84 -12.57
C ALA A 501 -1.69 14.85 -13.17
N ALA A 502 -1.78 16.13 -12.80
CA ALA A 502 -0.85 17.17 -13.24
C ALA A 502 0.58 16.99 -12.71
N PHE A 503 0.72 16.41 -11.52
CA PHE A 503 2.02 16.14 -10.90
C PHE A 503 2.26 14.63 -10.66
N GLU A 504 1.18 13.84 -10.59
CA GLU A 504 1.22 12.38 -10.50
C GLU A 504 0.56 11.71 -11.73
N PRO A 505 1.21 11.76 -12.92
CA PRO A 505 0.66 11.21 -14.16
C PRO A 505 0.43 9.70 -14.11
N GLY A 506 0.96 8.99 -13.10
CA GLY A 506 0.70 7.56 -12.88
C GLY A 506 -0.79 7.23 -12.75
N LEU A 507 -1.59 8.18 -12.25
CA LEU A 507 -3.04 8.06 -12.13
C LEU A 507 -3.74 7.74 -13.46
N LEU A 508 -3.22 8.23 -14.58
CA LEU A 508 -3.79 7.99 -15.91
C LEU A 508 -3.64 6.53 -16.37
N SER A 509 -2.69 5.81 -15.77
CA SER A 509 -2.41 4.41 -16.09
C SER A 509 -2.79 3.44 -14.96
N ALA A 510 -3.20 3.97 -13.82
CA ALA A 510 -3.52 3.18 -12.64
C ALA A 510 -4.84 2.42 -12.81
N PRO A 511 -4.97 1.22 -12.21
CA PRO A 511 -6.25 0.54 -12.07
C PRO A 511 -7.30 1.47 -11.47
N TYR A 512 -8.55 1.34 -11.93
CA TYR A 512 -9.66 2.19 -11.48
C TYR A 512 -9.73 2.40 -9.95
N PRO A 513 -9.59 1.37 -9.08
CA PRO A 513 -9.64 1.59 -7.64
C PRO A 513 -8.56 2.53 -7.10
N LEU A 514 -7.32 2.43 -7.62
CA LEU A 514 -6.22 3.33 -7.23
C LEU A 514 -6.44 4.73 -7.81
N ALA A 515 -6.75 4.83 -9.10
CA ALA A 515 -7.02 6.12 -9.73
C ALA A 515 -8.13 6.89 -9.01
N ARG A 516 -9.22 6.20 -8.62
CA ARG A 516 -10.32 6.78 -7.87
C ARG A 516 -9.93 7.18 -6.44
N ARG A 517 -9.14 6.35 -5.74
CA ARG A 517 -8.67 6.64 -4.38
C ARG A 517 -7.78 7.87 -4.36
N TYR A 518 -6.66 7.84 -5.09
CA TYR A 518 -5.64 8.88 -5.01
C TYR A 518 -6.04 10.16 -5.76
N GLY A 519 -6.74 10.03 -6.90
CA GLY A 519 -7.32 11.19 -7.59
C GLY A 519 -8.47 11.85 -6.80
N GLY A 520 -9.08 11.14 -5.86
CA GLY A 520 -10.15 11.65 -4.98
C GLY A 520 -9.67 12.25 -3.65
N MET A 521 -8.38 12.14 -3.32
CA MET A 521 -7.77 12.77 -2.13
C MET A 521 -7.78 14.31 -2.24
N GLY A 522 -7.30 15.00 -1.21
CA GLY A 522 -7.23 16.45 -1.17
C GLY A 522 -8.13 17.04 -0.11
N GLU A 523 -7.82 18.27 0.28
CA GLU A 523 -8.47 19.02 1.34
C GLU A 523 -9.27 20.21 0.80
N ALA A 524 -10.14 20.76 1.65
CA ALA A 524 -10.87 21.99 1.38
C ALA A 524 -10.01 23.22 1.75
N VAL A 525 -8.85 23.34 1.11
CA VAL A 525 -7.86 24.40 1.37
C VAL A 525 -7.75 25.38 0.20
N ASP A 526 -7.37 26.63 0.51
CA ASP A 526 -7.04 27.64 -0.49
C ASP A 526 -5.75 27.28 -1.24
N GLU A 527 -5.78 27.42 -2.57
CA GLU A 527 -4.65 27.04 -3.42
C GLU A 527 -3.39 27.88 -3.17
N ALA A 528 -3.53 29.17 -2.83
CA ALA A 528 -2.37 30.01 -2.54
C ALA A 528 -1.77 29.67 -1.16
N ALA A 529 -2.60 29.31 -0.17
CA ALA A 529 -2.12 28.80 1.12
C ALA A 529 -1.35 27.48 0.96
N TYR A 530 -1.91 26.54 0.19
CA TYR A 530 -1.26 25.27 -0.13
C TYR A 530 0.08 25.45 -0.87
N ARG A 531 0.14 26.33 -1.88
CA ARG A 531 1.42 26.58 -2.56
C ARG A 531 2.49 27.17 -1.62
N ARG A 532 2.09 28.01 -0.65
CA ARG A 532 3.01 28.54 0.35
C ARG A 532 3.51 27.47 1.32
N SER A 533 2.70 26.47 1.70
CA SER A 533 3.20 25.37 2.54
C SER A 533 4.26 24.57 1.80
N LEU A 534 4.02 24.18 0.55
CA LEU A 534 5.02 23.48 -0.27
C LEU A 534 6.31 24.30 -0.45
N GLU A 535 6.24 25.63 -0.52
CA GLU A 535 7.43 26.50 -0.58
C GLU A 535 8.22 26.47 0.74
N VAL A 536 7.54 26.43 1.89
CA VAL A 536 8.17 26.26 3.21
C VAL A 536 8.84 24.89 3.29
N ASP A 537 8.14 23.83 2.91
CA ASP A 537 8.62 22.45 2.95
C ASP A 537 9.89 22.28 2.10
N ARG A 538 9.88 22.80 0.87
CA ARG A 538 11.07 22.85 0.00
C ARG A 538 12.23 23.61 0.64
N GLY A 539 11.95 24.73 1.30
CA GLY A 539 12.96 25.51 2.03
C GLY A 539 13.61 24.70 3.15
N VAL A 540 12.82 23.94 3.90
CA VAL A 540 13.33 23.06 4.98
C VAL A 540 14.13 21.89 4.40
N ILE A 541 13.64 21.21 3.37
CA ILE A 541 14.37 20.13 2.68
C ILE A 541 15.73 20.65 2.17
N HIS A 542 15.74 21.85 1.55
CA HIS A 542 16.97 22.49 1.08
C HIS A 542 17.95 22.75 2.23
N ALA A 543 17.47 23.31 3.35
CA ALA A 543 18.32 23.63 4.50
C ALA A 543 18.93 22.37 5.15
N LEU A 544 18.13 21.30 5.27
CA LEU A 544 18.61 20.00 5.76
C LEU A 544 19.69 19.41 4.83
N TYR A 545 19.45 19.46 3.53
CA TYR A 545 20.39 19.00 2.51
C TYR A 545 21.72 19.76 2.54
N GLU A 546 21.69 21.09 2.53
CA GLU A 546 22.89 21.94 2.60
C GLU A 546 23.68 21.74 3.91
N ALA A 547 22.98 21.42 5.00
CA ALA A 547 23.61 21.10 6.28
C ALA A 547 24.22 19.69 6.35
N GLY A 548 24.00 18.84 5.33
CA GLY A 548 24.49 17.47 5.27
C GLY A 548 23.70 16.49 6.13
N ILE A 549 22.47 16.81 6.50
CA ILE A 549 21.57 15.87 7.19
C ILE A 549 21.19 14.77 6.20
N PRO A 550 21.34 13.48 6.56
CA PRO A 550 20.90 12.38 5.70
C PRO A 550 19.39 12.47 5.43
N ILE A 551 19.04 12.65 4.16
CA ILE A 551 17.66 12.55 3.67
C ILE A 551 17.50 11.25 2.89
N ILE A 552 16.46 10.48 3.21
CA ILE A 552 16.09 9.28 2.47
C ILE A 552 14.71 9.47 1.84
N ALA A 553 14.52 8.95 0.63
CA ALA A 553 13.24 9.08 -0.07
C ALA A 553 12.26 8.01 0.41
N GLY A 554 11.04 8.43 0.73
CA GLY A 554 9.91 7.58 1.09
C GLY A 554 8.61 8.20 0.58
N SER A 555 7.64 7.38 0.16
CA SER A 555 6.41 7.88 -0.48
C SER A 555 5.17 7.87 0.41
N ASP A 556 5.30 7.34 1.63
CA ASP A 556 4.19 6.92 2.48
C ASP A 556 3.15 6.06 1.71
N THR A 557 3.67 5.15 0.89
CA THR A 557 2.98 4.38 -0.17
C THR A 557 2.62 5.17 -1.41
N GLY A 558 2.13 6.42 -1.26
CA GLY A 558 1.61 7.24 -2.36
C GLY A 558 0.72 6.43 -3.31
N LEU A 559 0.74 6.75 -4.60
CA LEU A 559 0.31 5.80 -5.63
C LEU A 559 1.40 4.71 -5.78
N PRO A 560 1.10 3.41 -5.54
CA PRO A 560 2.11 2.35 -5.64
C PRO A 560 2.82 2.35 -6.99
N GLY A 561 4.16 2.42 -6.94
CA GLY A 561 5.02 2.45 -8.12
C GLY A 561 5.14 3.81 -8.83
N TYR A 562 4.72 4.91 -8.18
CA TYR A 562 4.89 6.26 -8.69
C TYR A 562 5.22 7.32 -7.63
N GLY A 563 4.73 7.16 -6.38
CA GLY A 563 4.95 8.15 -5.32
C GLY A 563 6.43 8.50 -5.10
N LEU A 564 7.31 7.50 -5.14
CA LEU A 564 8.76 7.71 -5.01
C LEU A 564 9.34 8.57 -6.15
N ASP A 565 8.85 8.43 -7.39
CA ASP A 565 9.31 9.27 -8.50
C ASP A 565 9.00 10.74 -8.21
N ARG A 566 7.81 11.00 -7.65
CA ARG A 566 7.40 12.36 -7.29
C ARG A 566 8.20 12.91 -6.12
N GLU A 567 8.52 12.09 -5.13
CA GLU A 567 9.40 12.45 -4.01
C GLU A 567 10.75 12.98 -4.52
N LEU A 568 11.37 12.27 -5.45
CA LEU A 568 12.67 12.65 -6.03
C LEU A 568 12.58 13.92 -6.89
N GLU A 569 11.47 14.12 -7.60
CA GLU A 569 11.19 15.37 -8.29
C GLU A 569 11.10 16.55 -7.32
N LEU A 570 10.45 16.38 -6.16
CA LEU A 570 10.29 17.41 -5.14
C LEU A 570 11.64 17.77 -4.51
N TYR A 571 12.53 16.80 -4.31
CA TYR A 571 13.89 17.06 -3.83
C TYR A 571 14.72 17.88 -4.82
N VAL A 572 14.61 17.61 -6.12
CA VAL A 572 15.24 18.44 -7.16
C VAL A 572 14.61 19.84 -7.20
N GLN A 573 13.29 19.95 -7.03
CA GLN A 573 12.60 21.24 -6.92
C GLN A 573 13.00 22.04 -5.66
N ALA A 574 13.39 21.36 -4.58
CA ALA A 574 13.99 21.94 -3.39
C ALA A 574 15.48 22.30 -3.57
N GLY A 575 16.08 22.03 -4.75
CA GLY A 575 17.44 22.44 -5.09
C GLY A 575 18.51 21.36 -4.92
N MET A 576 18.15 20.10 -4.65
CA MET A 576 19.12 19.01 -4.75
C MET A 576 19.55 18.78 -6.20
N ALA A 577 20.83 18.44 -6.40
CA ALA A 577 21.28 17.92 -7.69
C ALA A 577 20.59 16.57 -7.99
N PRO A 578 20.24 16.26 -9.26
CA PRO A 578 19.59 14.99 -9.60
C PRO A 578 20.33 13.73 -9.12
N MET A 579 21.67 13.73 -9.14
CA MET A 579 22.48 12.65 -8.57
C MET A 579 22.24 12.49 -7.06
N ALA A 580 22.22 13.60 -6.31
CA ALA A 580 21.99 13.56 -4.87
C ALA A 580 20.57 13.06 -4.55
N ALA A 581 19.57 13.50 -5.31
CA ALA A 581 18.20 12.98 -5.19
C ALA A 581 18.17 11.45 -5.42
N ILE A 582 18.80 10.94 -6.50
CA ILE A 582 18.90 9.49 -6.74
C ILE A 582 19.57 8.75 -5.58
N GLN A 583 20.57 9.35 -4.93
CA GLN A 583 21.24 8.74 -3.77
C GLN A 583 20.32 8.61 -2.55
N THR A 584 19.37 9.52 -2.35
CA THR A 584 18.35 9.41 -1.28
C THR A 584 17.49 8.15 -1.41
N ALA A 585 17.31 7.63 -2.62
CA ALA A 585 16.59 6.38 -2.92
C ALA A 585 17.52 5.20 -3.27
N THR A 586 18.82 5.31 -3.02
CA THR A 586 19.79 4.23 -3.28
C THR A 586 20.82 4.12 -2.15
N LEU A 587 22.02 4.67 -2.31
CA LEU A 587 23.12 4.47 -1.36
C LEU A 587 22.86 5.12 0.02
N THR A 588 22.23 6.30 0.05
CA THR A 588 21.89 6.97 1.32
C THR A 588 20.85 6.18 2.10
N ALA A 589 19.80 5.67 1.43
CA ALA A 589 18.82 4.78 2.04
C ALA A 589 19.45 3.49 2.55
N ALA A 590 20.33 2.86 1.76
CA ALA A 590 21.03 1.65 2.18
C ALA A 590 21.91 1.90 3.42
N ARG A 591 22.61 3.05 3.49
CA ARG A 591 23.41 3.44 4.67
C ARG A 591 22.55 3.72 5.90
N ALA A 592 21.44 4.45 5.74
CA ALA A 592 20.50 4.72 6.82
C ALA A 592 19.92 3.43 7.41
N ALA A 593 19.78 2.38 6.60
CA ALA A 593 19.35 1.05 7.01
C ALA A 593 20.48 0.08 7.39
N ARG A 594 21.76 0.51 7.34
CA ARG A 594 22.96 -0.32 7.59
C ARG A 594 23.08 -1.54 6.65
N ARG A 595 22.71 -1.36 5.38
CA ARG A 595 22.68 -2.38 4.31
C ARG A 595 23.58 -2.06 3.11
N GLU A 596 24.40 -1.02 3.20
CA GLU A 596 25.28 -0.53 2.13
C GLU A 596 26.34 -1.55 1.68
N VAL A 597 26.68 -2.53 2.53
CA VAL A 597 27.61 -3.62 2.16
C VAL A 597 27.02 -4.50 1.05
N ASP A 598 25.70 -4.67 0.99
CA ASP A 598 25.04 -5.57 0.06
C ASP A 598 24.23 -4.85 -1.04
N SER A 599 23.87 -3.58 -0.86
CA SER A 599 22.98 -2.84 -1.77
C SER A 599 23.29 -1.34 -1.81
N GLY A 600 22.52 -0.59 -2.61
CA GLY A 600 22.58 0.87 -2.73
C GLY A 600 23.53 1.39 -3.81
N SER A 601 24.36 0.55 -4.42
CA SER A 601 25.24 0.93 -5.54
C SER A 601 25.55 -0.27 -6.45
N ILE A 602 26.02 0.02 -7.67
CA ILE A 602 26.46 -0.99 -8.63
C ILE A 602 27.97 -1.24 -8.46
N GLU A 603 28.31 -2.08 -7.49
CA GLU A 603 29.69 -2.45 -7.18
C GLU A 603 29.85 -3.97 -7.11
N ALA A 604 31.04 -4.47 -7.43
CA ALA A 604 31.32 -5.91 -7.39
C ALA A 604 31.08 -6.50 -5.98
N GLY A 605 30.44 -7.67 -5.93
CA GLY A 605 30.07 -8.37 -4.68
C GLY A 605 28.71 -7.97 -4.11
N LYS A 606 28.17 -6.80 -4.50
CA LYS A 606 26.81 -6.38 -4.10
C LYS A 606 25.74 -7.16 -4.85
N ARG A 607 24.54 -7.16 -4.28
CA ARG A 607 23.34 -7.77 -4.86
C ARG A 607 23.03 -7.10 -6.20
N ALA A 608 22.66 -7.93 -7.19
CA ALA A 608 22.24 -7.45 -8.50
C ALA A 608 20.79 -6.97 -8.45
N ASP A 609 20.57 -5.84 -7.76
CA ASP A 609 19.34 -5.07 -7.83
C ASP A 609 19.59 -3.85 -8.70
N LEU A 610 18.94 -3.77 -9.86
CA LEU A 610 19.25 -2.80 -10.91
C LEU A 610 17.98 -2.30 -11.57
N VAL A 611 18.00 -1.07 -12.09
CA VAL A 611 16.91 -0.51 -12.90
C VAL A 611 17.47 -0.03 -14.23
N LEU A 612 16.82 -0.45 -15.33
CA LEU A 612 17.13 0.02 -16.68
C LEU A 612 16.06 1.01 -17.15
N ILE A 613 16.48 2.23 -17.46
CA ILE A 613 15.61 3.38 -17.72
C ILE A 613 15.81 3.89 -19.15
N ASP A 614 14.69 4.21 -19.82
CA ASP A 614 14.69 4.82 -21.14
C ASP A 614 14.80 6.35 -21.05
N GLY A 615 16.04 6.84 -20.96
CA GLY A 615 16.35 8.26 -20.82
C GLY A 615 17.50 8.51 -19.85
N ASP A 616 17.75 9.77 -19.54
CA ASP A 616 18.81 10.21 -18.63
C ASP A 616 18.22 10.96 -17.42
N PRO A 617 18.17 10.34 -16.23
CA PRO A 617 17.62 10.97 -15.04
C PRO A 617 18.49 12.10 -14.47
N LEU A 618 19.76 12.24 -14.91
CA LEU A 618 20.58 13.39 -14.51
C LEU A 618 20.27 14.65 -15.32
N SER A 619 19.77 14.49 -16.55
CA SER A 619 19.29 15.61 -17.37
C SER A 619 17.88 16.06 -16.98
N ASP A 620 17.04 15.09 -16.63
CA ASP A 620 15.66 15.31 -16.19
C ASP A 620 15.24 14.14 -15.28
N ILE A 621 15.12 14.41 -13.98
CA ILE A 621 14.80 13.41 -12.96
C ILE A 621 13.49 12.66 -13.26
N ARG A 622 12.56 13.27 -14.01
CA ARG A 622 11.29 12.64 -14.44
C ARG A 622 11.49 11.43 -15.35
N ASN A 623 12.67 11.26 -15.93
CA ASN A 623 13.01 10.06 -16.69
C ASN A 623 12.98 8.79 -15.83
N LEU A 624 13.03 8.89 -14.49
CA LEU A 624 12.87 7.74 -13.58
C LEU A 624 11.57 6.96 -13.81
N ARG A 625 10.51 7.64 -14.26
CA ARG A 625 9.20 7.04 -14.61
C ARG A 625 9.24 6.10 -15.83
N ARG A 626 10.35 6.09 -16.58
CA ARG A 626 10.51 5.34 -17.86
C ARG A 626 11.28 4.03 -17.68
N VAL A 627 10.94 3.27 -16.66
CA VAL A 627 11.55 1.96 -16.40
C VAL A 627 11.18 0.97 -17.51
N VAL A 628 12.21 0.34 -18.10
CA VAL A 628 12.05 -0.68 -19.13
C VAL A 628 12.11 -2.07 -18.51
N SER A 629 13.11 -2.28 -17.65
CA SER A 629 13.35 -3.54 -16.96
C SER A 629 13.87 -3.28 -15.56
N VAL A 630 13.54 -4.18 -14.65
CA VAL A 630 14.07 -4.21 -13.28
C VAL A 630 14.81 -5.54 -13.08
N VAL A 631 15.91 -5.50 -12.35
CA VAL A 631 16.60 -6.69 -11.88
C VAL A 631 16.44 -6.74 -10.37
N LYS A 632 15.90 -7.85 -9.86
CA LYS A 632 15.80 -8.14 -8.42
C LYS A 632 16.55 -9.42 -8.13
N GLU A 633 17.60 -9.35 -7.33
CA GLU A 633 18.47 -10.49 -7.00
C GLU A 633 18.98 -11.23 -8.25
N GLY A 634 19.39 -10.48 -9.28
CA GLY A 634 19.85 -11.02 -10.56
C GLY A 634 18.78 -11.66 -11.44
N ARG A 635 17.50 -11.48 -11.12
CA ARG A 635 16.37 -11.91 -11.95
C ARG A 635 15.84 -10.69 -12.68
N LEU A 636 15.96 -10.69 -14.00
CA LEU A 636 15.52 -9.58 -14.84
C LEU A 636 14.06 -9.76 -15.22
N TYR A 637 13.25 -8.73 -14.97
CA TYR A 637 11.84 -8.66 -15.28
C TYR A 637 11.55 -7.49 -16.23
N ASN A 638 10.56 -7.68 -17.09
CA ASN A 638 10.03 -6.63 -17.93
C ASN A 638 9.03 -5.77 -17.14
N SER A 639 9.28 -4.46 -17.03
CA SER A 639 8.46 -3.55 -16.23
C SER A 639 6.99 -3.52 -16.68
N ARG A 640 6.74 -3.52 -18.00
CA ARG A 640 5.38 -3.52 -18.56
C ARG A 640 4.60 -4.78 -18.20
N LYS A 641 5.23 -5.97 -18.21
CA LYS A 641 4.58 -7.22 -17.79
C LYS A 641 4.22 -7.19 -16.30
N LEU A 642 5.13 -6.70 -15.46
CA LEU A 642 4.88 -6.50 -14.03
C LEU A 642 3.68 -5.57 -13.79
N ALA A 643 3.69 -4.37 -14.40
CA ALA A 643 2.62 -3.39 -14.26
C ALA A 643 1.25 -3.96 -14.68
N ARG A 644 1.20 -4.67 -15.82
CA ARG A 644 -0.04 -5.26 -16.35
C ARG A 644 -0.57 -6.41 -15.51
N SER A 645 0.29 -7.18 -14.84
CA SER A 645 -0.15 -8.27 -13.95
C SER A 645 -1.03 -7.78 -12.80
N VAL A 646 -0.89 -6.51 -12.43
CA VAL A 646 -1.68 -5.86 -11.36
C VAL A 646 -2.56 -4.73 -11.89
N GLY A 647 -2.88 -4.76 -13.19
CA GLY A 647 -3.93 -3.95 -13.81
C GLY A 647 -3.52 -2.55 -14.29
N PHE A 648 -2.25 -2.16 -14.23
CA PHE A 648 -1.80 -0.90 -14.83
C PHE A 648 -1.76 -1.02 -16.36
N THR A 649 -2.08 0.07 -17.07
CA THR A 649 -2.14 0.08 -18.54
C THR A 649 -0.82 0.48 -19.23
N ARG A 650 0.20 0.85 -18.44
CA ARG A 650 1.46 1.44 -18.95
C ARG A 650 2.35 0.51 -19.76
#